data_AF-A0A0Q7DJ77-F1
#
_entry.id   AF-A0A0Q7DJ77-F1
#
_cell.length_a   1.000
_cell.length_b   1.000
_cell.length_c   1.000
_cell.angle_alpha   90.00
_cell.angle_beta   90.00
_cell.angle_gamma   90.00
#
_symmetry.space_group_name_H-M   'P 1'
#
loop_
_entity.id
_entity.type
_entity.pdbx_description
1 polymer ?
#
loop_
_entity_poly.entity_id
_entity_poly.type
_entity_poly.pdbx_seq_one_letter_code
_entity_poly.pdbx_strand_id
1 'polypeptide(L)'
;MVLAAIAKAIFGSANDRQVKKYLPRVAAINALEPEFEKLTDEQLKAKTQEFRDQLAAGKSLDDILEPAFATVREASKRVLGMRHFDVQLIGGMVLNNRSIAEMKTGEGKTLVATLAVYLNALPGKGVHLVTVNDYLVRRDLNWMGQIYRFLGMTTGIIVHGLDDAERKANYAADITYGTNNEFGFDYLRDNMKYSRDQMVQRGHEYAIVDEVDSILIDEARTPLIISGPSADRSSLYEMADTLIPLLGEGDFEIDEKQRSATFTDQGIEKLEAALVENGQLKGENLYDIENVALVHHLNSALRAHKMFQREKDYIVRNDEVVIIDEFTGRMMPGRRYSEGLHQALEAKEHVKIQAENQTLASITFQNYFRLYKKLAGMTGTAATEAEEFGDIYGLTVTSIPTNVAVKRKDEDDAIFRTAAEKFDEIANLIADARGRGQPILVGTTSIEKSEMLAEILRGKGIKDIAVLNARHHEQEAQIVADAGVSGAVTIATNMAGRGTDIQLGGNLEMRIEKEAAGLEGAERDAKIAEIKRTIAEDKAKVLAAGGLYIIGTERHESRRIDNQLRGRAGRQGDPGHSKFFLSLQDDLMRIFPVESMDSMLSKLGLEQGESITHPWVTKAIERAQARVEARNFDIRKNILKYDDVMNDQRKAIFTERLELMDSEDVAETVNEMRHQVVDDIISKAIPERAYPEQWQVEQLVAAGKTYLNVDLPVEAWTHEEGIDVEAVRERITKIADESAAAKVARYSPDIMRQVEKSILLQSIDGLWREHLVTLDHLSKVVGWRGLAQRDPLNEYKREAFELFEQLLASLRELVTTQLSHVEIQMRQPTPPLPNFDGLDEIHIDPTTGENDADDDITGTMPRALGPTPSLAAFAAAGAAAGAGVIEADPALRPIDPKLLVGVSRNAPCPCGSGKKFKHCHGAF
;
A
#
# COMPACT_ATOMS: atom_id res chain seq x y z
N MET A 1 12.62 -11.41 -45.33
CA MET A 1 13.65 -11.51 -44.26
C MET A 1 14.98 -10.82 -44.62
N VAL A 2 15.59 -11.06 -45.80
CA VAL A 2 16.87 -10.42 -46.18
C VAL A 2 16.80 -8.88 -46.26
N LEU A 3 15.74 -8.31 -46.85
CA LEU A 3 15.50 -6.86 -46.87
C LEU A 3 15.34 -6.26 -45.46
N ALA A 4 14.72 -6.97 -44.53
CA ALA A 4 14.57 -6.54 -43.13
C ALA A 4 15.91 -6.61 -42.37
N ALA A 5 16.75 -7.60 -42.65
CA ALA A 5 18.09 -7.71 -42.08
C ALA A 5 19.04 -6.61 -42.60
N ILE A 6 18.99 -6.31 -43.91
CA ILE A 6 19.75 -5.21 -44.52
C ILE A 6 19.24 -3.85 -44.00
N ALA A 7 17.92 -3.65 -43.91
CA ALA A 7 17.35 -2.43 -43.34
C ALA A 7 17.72 -2.25 -41.85
N LYS A 8 17.75 -3.34 -41.06
CA LYS A 8 18.21 -3.32 -39.67
C LYS A 8 19.72 -3.01 -39.57
N ALA A 9 20.53 -3.51 -40.50
CA ALA A 9 21.97 -3.22 -40.54
C ALA A 9 22.28 -1.77 -40.94
N ILE A 10 21.52 -1.19 -41.87
CA ILE A 10 21.74 0.18 -42.38
C ILE A 10 21.13 1.22 -41.42
N PHE A 11 19.90 1.01 -40.96
CA PHE A 11 19.17 2.01 -40.18
C PHE A 11 19.12 1.74 -38.67
N GLY A 12 19.66 0.61 -38.20
CA GLY A 12 19.53 0.15 -36.82
C GLY A 12 18.10 -0.24 -36.44
N SER A 13 17.92 -0.68 -35.19
CA SER A 13 16.60 -0.82 -34.56
C SER A 13 16.02 0.55 -34.17
N ALA A 14 14.71 0.59 -33.90
CA ALA A 14 14.06 1.79 -33.35
C ALA A 14 14.75 2.26 -32.06
N ASN A 15 15.19 1.31 -31.23
CA ASN A 15 15.96 1.57 -30.02
C ASN A 15 17.33 2.21 -30.30
N ASP A 16 18.08 1.71 -31.29
CA ASP A 16 19.40 2.28 -31.64
C ASP A 16 19.29 3.74 -32.08
N ARG A 17 18.20 4.09 -32.78
CA ARG A 17 17.93 5.48 -33.17
C ARG A 17 17.60 6.35 -31.97
N GLN A 18 16.89 5.83 -30.96
CA GLN A 18 16.62 6.58 -29.73
C GLN A 18 17.91 6.82 -28.95
N VAL A 19 18.74 5.80 -28.75
CA VAL A 19 20.04 5.93 -28.06
C VAL A 19 20.96 6.92 -28.78
N LYS A 20 21.00 6.90 -30.11
CA LYS A 20 21.81 7.84 -30.91
C LYS A 20 21.45 9.32 -30.69
N LYS A 21 20.21 9.64 -30.32
CA LYS A 21 19.80 11.04 -30.04
C LYS A 21 20.51 11.62 -28.82
N TYR A 22 20.94 10.77 -27.87
CA TYR A 22 21.60 11.21 -26.65
C TYR A 22 23.11 11.41 -26.80
N LEU A 23 23.75 10.78 -27.81
CA LEU A 23 25.20 10.83 -28.01
C LEU A 23 25.78 12.25 -28.12
N PRO A 24 25.15 13.21 -28.84
CA PRO A 24 25.65 14.58 -28.87
C PRO A 24 25.68 15.25 -27.49
N ARG A 25 24.68 14.99 -26.65
CA ARG A 25 24.62 15.53 -25.27
C ARG A 25 25.65 14.86 -24.37
N VAL A 26 25.88 13.55 -24.52
CA VAL A 26 26.98 12.85 -23.83
C VAL A 26 28.33 13.51 -24.16
N ALA A 27 28.58 13.82 -25.43
CA ALA A 27 29.80 14.51 -25.85
C ALA A 27 29.90 15.92 -25.22
N ALA A 28 28.79 16.67 -25.13
CA ALA A 28 28.76 17.97 -24.47
C ALA A 28 29.06 17.88 -22.96
N ILE A 29 28.47 16.92 -22.24
CA ILE A 29 28.75 16.66 -20.82
C ILE A 29 30.23 16.28 -20.62
N ASN A 30 30.76 15.43 -21.50
CA ASN A 30 32.17 15.02 -21.46
C ASN A 30 33.11 16.20 -21.72
N ALA A 31 32.76 17.13 -22.60
CA ALA A 31 33.55 18.32 -22.88
C ALA A 31 33.70 19.26 -21.66
N LEU A 32 32.75 19.23 -20.72
CA LEU A 32 32.79 20.02 -19.49
C LEU A 32 33.72 19.42 -18.41
N GLU A 33 34.16 18.17 -18.54
CA GLU A 33 35.01 17.50 -17.52
C GLU A 33 36.21 18.32 -17.07
N PRO A 34 37.07 18.84 -17.97
CA PRO A 34 38.30 19.53 -17.57
C PRO A 34 38.06 20.86 -16.86
N GLU A 35 36.86 21.45 -17.02
CA GLU A 35 36.47 22.67 -16.33
C GLU A 35 35.98 22.35 -14.92
N PHE A 36 35.17 21.31 -14.78
CA PHE A 36 34.58 20.89 -13.50
C PHE A 36 35.60 20.24 -12.57
N GLU A 37 36.59 19.50 -13.10
CA GLU A 37 37.71 18.96 -12.32
C GLU A 37 38.52 20.06 -11.60
N LYS A 38 38.57 21.28 -12.16
CA LYS A 38 39.32 22.40 -11.59
C LYS A 38 38.57 23.13 -10.47
N LEU A 39 37.27 22.90 -10.33
CA LEU A 39 36.45 23.55 -9.30
C LEU A 39 36.85 23.04 -7.91
N THR A 40 36.85 23.91 -6.90
CA THR A 40 36.94 23.47 -5.51
C THR A 40 35.62 22.82 -5.07
N ASP A 41 35.62 22.12 -3.93
CA ASP A 41 34.42 21.48 -3.40
C ASP A 41 33.33 22.52 -3.08
N GLU A 42 33.72 23.71 -2.58
CA GLU A 42 32.80 24.82 -2.33
C GLU A 42 32.21 25.37 -3.63
N GLN A 43 33.02 25.49 -4.68
CA GLN A 43 32.55 25.96 -5.99
C GLN A 43 31.60 24.95 -6.64
N LEU A 44 31.89 23.66 -6.51
CA LEU A 44 31.05 22.59 -7.04
C LEU A 44 29.72 22.51 -6.29
N LYS A 45 29.73 22.68 -4.96
CA LYS A 45 28.51 22.81 -4.15
C LYS A 45 27.72 24.07 -4.50
N ALA A 46 28.39 25.20 -4.76
CA ALA A 46 27.74 26.46 -5.15
C ALA A 46 26.98 26.37 -6.48
N LYS A 47 27.32 25.41 -7.37
CA LYS A 47 26.55 25.15 -8.60
C LYS A 47 25.08 24.86 -8.35
N THR A 48 24.75 24.22 -7.22
CA THR A 48 23.34 23.99 -6.85
C THR A 48 22.55 25.29 -6.74
N GLN A 49 23.09 26.30 -6.05
CA GLN A 49 22.41 27.59 -5.93
C GLN A 49 22.40 28.33 -7.27
N GLU A 50 23.50 28.29 -8.02
CA GLU A 50 23.58 28.89 -9.36
C GLU A 50 22.49 28.35 -10.30
N PHE A 51 22.24 27.04 -10.28
CA PHE A 51 21.18 26.44 -11.10
C PHE A 51 19.78 26.78 -10.58
N ARG A 52 19.56 26.83 -9.27
CA ARG A 52 18.29 27.30 -8.68
C ARG A 52 17.97 28.73 -9.12
N ASP A 53 18.96 29.63 -9.09
CA ASP A 53 18.81 31.01 -9.51
C ASP A 53 18.52 31.11 -11.02
N GLN A 54 19.14 30.25 -11.85
CA GLN A 54 18.85 30.18 -13.28
C GLN A 54 17.42 29.71 -13.58
N LEU A 55 16.91 28.73 -12.82
CA LEU A 55 15.52 28.27 -12.94
C LEU A 55 14.54 29.36 -12.48
N ALA A 56 14.86 30.07 -11.40
CA ALA A 56 14.08 31.21 -10.94
C ALA A 56 14.06 32.35 -11.98
N ALA A 57 15.15 32.51 -12.74
CA ALA A 57 15.24 33.44 -13.87
C ALA A 57 14.52 32.96 -15.15
N GLY A 58 13.85 31.81 -15.13
CA GLY A 58 13.00 31.30 -16.23
C GLY A 58 13.68 30.32 -17.18
N LYS A 59 14.90 29.85 -16.91
CA LYS A 59 15.48 28.73 -17.68
C LYS A 59 14.71 27.44 -17.39
N SER A 60 14.67 26.54 -18.37
CA SER A 60 14.11 25.20 -18.20
C SER A 60 15.14 24.23 -17.61
N LEU A 61 14.66 23.09 -17.10
CA LEU A 61 15.54 21.99 -16.68
C LEU A 61 16.39 21.44 -17.84
N ASP A 62 15.89 21.54 -19.08
CA ASP A 62 16.63 21.06 -20.25
C ASP A 62 17.83 21.96 -20.57
N ASP A 63 17.70 23.29 -20.37
CA ASP A 63 18.75 24.28 -20.63
C ASP A 63 19.97 24.13 -19.69
N ILE A 64 19.78 23.50 -18.54
CA ILE A 64 20.82 23.30 -17.52
C ILE A 64 21.23 21.83 -17.37
N LEU A 65 20.72 20.94 -18.24
CA LEU A 65 20.91 19.49 -18.10
C LEU A 65 22.39 19.11 -18.16
N GLU A 66 23.12 19.56 -19.19
CA GLU A 66 24.53 19.23 -19.39
C GLU A 66 25.43 19.68 -18.22
N PRO A 67 25.39 20.96 -17.79
CA PRO A 67 26.20 21.39 -16.65
C PRO A 67 25.75 20.74 -15.34
N ALA A 68 24.46 20.47 -15.13
CA ALA A 68 24.00 19.75 -13.93
C ALA A 68 24.50 18.31 -13.88
N PHE A 69 24.49 17.59 -15.02
CA PHE A 69 25.01 16.23 -15.10
C PHE A 69 26.53 16.19 -14.90
N ALA A 70 27.26 17.18 -15.43
CA ALA A 70 28.70 17.34 -15.18
C ALA A 70 28.99 17.56 -13.68
N THR A 71 28.20 18.41 -12.99
CA THR A 71 28.29 18.62 -11.53
C THR A 71 28.16 17.32 -10.76
N VAL A 72 27.10 16.54 -11.04
CA VAL A 72 26.82 15.28 -10.33
C VAL A 72 27.90 14.25 -10.59
N ARG A 73 28.37 14.13 -11.84
CA ARG A 73 29.46 13.21 -12.18
C ARG A 73 30.73 13.53 -11.42
N GLU A 74 31.11 14.80 -11.38
CA GLU A 74 32.32 15.24 -10.67
C GLU A 74 32.18 15.02 -9.15
N ALA A 75 31.01 15.30 -8.58
CA ALA A 75 30.73 15.01 -7.18
C ALA A 75 30.82 13.50 -6.88
N SER A 76 30.29 12.63 -7.75
CA SER A 76 30.40 11.18 -7.59
C SER A 76 31.85 10.69 -7.65
N LYS A 77 32.65 11.26 -8.57
CA LYS A 77 34.09 10.95 -8.67
C LYS A 77 34.85 11.32 -7.40
N ARG A 78 34.55 12.47 -6.80
CA ARG A 78 35.20 12.93 -5.56
C ARG A 78 34.77 12.15 -4.32
N VAL A 79 33.47 11.90 -4.19
CA VAL A 79 32.89 11.33 -2.97
C VAL A 79 32.95 9.81 -2.96
N LEU A 80 32.63 9.17 -4.09
CA LEU A 80 32.55 7.71 -4.20
C LEU A 80 33.71 7.10 -4.99
N GLY A 81 34.55 7.90 -5.64
CA GLY A 81 35.58 7.40 -6.56
C GLY A 81 35.00 6.82 -7.86
N MET A 82 33.73 7.09 -8.15
CA MET A 82 33.01 6.51 -9.29
C MET A 82 32.70 7.59 -10.33
N ARG A 83 33.31 7.50 -11.50
CA ARG A 83 32.97 8.36 -12.64
C ARG A 83 31.84 7.70 -13.43
N HIS A 84 30.74 8.42 -13.67
CA HIS A 84 29.68 7.92 -14.55
C HIS A 84 30.21 7.57 -15.94
N PHE A 85 29.83 6.42 -16.46
CA PHE A 85 30.08 5.99 -17.84
C PHE A 85 29.12 6.70 -18.81
N ASP A 86 29.49 6.74 -20.09
CA ASP A 86 28.67 7.36 -21.14
C ASP A 86 27.27 6.72 -21.23
N VAL A 87 27.18 5.40 -21.07
CA VAL A 87 25.90 4.67 -21.04
C VAL A 87 25.05 5.05 -19.81
N GLN A 88 25.69 5.42 -18.70
CA GLN A 88 25.00 5.88 -17.49
C GLN A 88 24.47 7.30 -17.64
N LEU A 89 25.19 8.18 -18.35
CA LEU A 89 24.70 9.51 -18.72
C LEU A 89 23.46 9.41 -19.62
N ILE A 90 23.45 8.48 -20.57
CA ILE A 90 22.26 8.17 -21.38
C ILE A 90 21.11 7.71 -20.48
N GLY A 91 21.37 6.81 -19.53
CA GLY A 91 20.37 6.39 -18.55
C GLY A 91 19.76 7.53 -17.76
N GLY A 92 20.59 8.46 -17.26
CA GLY A 92 20.10 9.66 -16.55
C GLY A 92 19.22 10.54 -17.42
N MET A 93 19.57 10.72 -18.71
CA MET A 93 18.75 11.48 -19.65
C MET A 93 17.43 10.78 -20.01
N VAL A 94 17.44 9.45 -20.15
CA VAL A 94 16.22 8.65 -20.37
C VAL A 94 15.27 8.78 -19.18
N LEU A 95 15.78 8.66 -17.96
CA LEU A 95 14.98 8.88 -16.74
C LEU A 95 14.39 10.30 -16.72
N ASN A 96 15.19 11.32 -17.07
CA ASN A 96 14.70 12.69 -17.17
C ASN A 96 13.61 12.87 -18.25
N ASN A 97 13.49 11.99 -19.25
CA ASN A 97 12.57 12.14 -20.38
C ASN A 97 11.28 11.33 -20.24
N ARG A 98 10.83 11.03 -19.01
CA ARG A 98 9.61 10.24 -18.74
C ARG A 98 9.62 8.86 -19.41
N SER A 99 10.75 8.18 -19.32
CA SER A 99 10.96 6.89 -19.98
C SER A 99 11.61 5.90 -19.03
N ILE A 100 11.53 4.63 -19.37
CA ILE A 100 12.17 3.55 -18.63
C ILE A 100 13.57 3.30 -19.22
N ALA A 101 14.58 3.42 -18.37
CA ALA A 101 15.95 3.05 -18.68
C ALA A 101 16.15 1.55 -18.42
N GLU A 102 16.15 0.74 -19.48
CA GLU A 102 16.52 -0.68 -19.37
C GLU A 102 18.04 -0.82 -19.39
N MET A 103 18.63 -1.10 -18.23
CA MET A 103 20.06 -1.28 -18.01
C MET A 103 20.32 -2.60 -17.29
N LYS A 104 21.18 -3.45 -17.86
CA LYS A 104 21.48 -4.76 -17.28
C LYS A 104 22.03 -4.66 -15.85
N THR A 105 21.82 -5.70 -15.07
CA THR A 105 22.28 -5.73 -13.67
C THR A 105 23.79 -5.57 -13.61
N GLY A 106 24.28 -4.71 -12.72
CA GLY A 106 25.70 -4.37 -12.61
C GLY A 106 26.15 -3.18 -13.48
N GLU A 107 25.28 -2.55 -14.27
CA GLU A 107 25.59 -1.31 -15.01
C GLU A 107 25.50 -0.04 -14.13
N GLY A 108 25.21 -0.17 -12.82
CA GLY A 108 25.19 0.94 -11.87
C GLY A 108 23.89 1.76 -11.85
N LYS A 109 22.72 1.10 -11.92
CA LYS A 109 21.38 1.74 -11.91
C LYS A 109 21.20 2.76 -10.77
N THR A 110 21.58 2.40 -9.56
CA THR A 110 21.48 3.28 -8.38
C THR A 110 22.27 4.59 -8.57
N LEU A 111 23.47 4.50 -9.18
CA LEU A 111 24.29 5.68 -9.50
C LEU A 111 23.72 6.50 -10.66
N VAL A 112 23.12 5.85 -11.65
CA VAL A 112 22.47 6.50 -12.81
C VAL A 112 21.33 7.41 -12.35
N ALA A 113 20.53 6.97 -11.38
CA ALA A 113 19.40 7.74 -10.87
C ALA A 113 19.82 9.11 -10.32
N THR A 114 21.01 9.22 -9.72
CA THR A 114 21.50 10.47 -9.11
C THR A 114 21.51 11.66 -10.07
N LEU A 115 21.76 11.43 -11.35
CA LEU A 115 21.77 12.46 -12.39
C LEU A 115 20.39 13.09 -12.55
N ALA A 116 19.38 12.25 -12.75
CA ALA A 116 18.00 12.70 -12.97
C ALA A 116 17.36 13.22 -11.67
N VAL A 117 17.66 12.58 -10.53
CA VAL A 117 17.16 13.02 -9.22
C VAL A 117 17.68 14.43 -8.90
N TYR A 118 18.99 14.67 -9.00
CA TYR A 118 19.57 15.98 -8.72
C TYR A 118 18.95 17.07 -9.60
N LEU A 119 18.89 16.85 -10.92
CA LEU A 119 18.33 17.82 -11.86
C LEU A 119 16.88 18.19 -11.51
N ASN A 120 16.04 17.18 -11.22
CA ASN A 120 14.62 17.40 -10.95
C ASN A 120 14.33 17.83 -9.51
N ALA A 121 15.31 17.74 -8.60
CA ALA A 121 15.21 18.26 -7.24
C ALA A 121 15.54 19.76 -7.15
N LEU A 122 16.24 20.33 -8.14
CA LEU A 122 16.59 21.76 -8.16
C LEU A 122 15.41 22.71 -7.97
N PRO A 123 14.20 22.48 -8.55
CA PRO A 123 13.03 23.34 -8.31
C PRO A 123 12.51 23.36 -6.86
N GLY A 124 12.98 22.47 -5.97
CA GLY A 124 12.57 22.44 -4.56
C GLY A 124 11.17 21.86 -4.30
N LYS A 125 10.56 21.19 -5.30
CA LYS A 125 9.22 20.58 -5.19
C LYS A 125 9.21 19.13 -4.67
N GLY A 126 10.39 18.55 -4.45
CA GLY A 126 10.57 17.16 -4.02
C GLY A 126 10.67 16.16 -5.18
N VAL A 127 11.52 15.15 -5.01
CA VAL A 127 11.65 13.99 -5.90
C VAL A 127 11.53 12.72 -5.07
N HIS A 128 10.65 11.80 -5.49
CA HIS A 128 10.50 10.50 -4.85
C HIS A 128 11.30 9.44 -5.60
N LEU A 129 12.25 8.78 -4.91
CA LEU A 129 12.90 7.58 -5.42
C LEU A 129 12.27 6.36 -4.74
N VAL A 130 11.62 5.52 -5.55
CA VAL A 130 10.89 4.35 -5.08
C VAL A 130 11.73 3.10 -5.26
N THR A 131 11.87 2.32 -4.20
CA THR A 131 12.53 1.00 -4.22
C THR A 131 11.59 -0.08 -3.71
N VAL A 132 12.01 -1.35 -3.85
CA VAL A 132 11.18 -2.52 -3.54
C VAL A 132 11.03 -2.78 -2.03
N ASN A 133 11.99 -2.39 -1.20
CA ASN A 133 11.92 -2.64 0.25
C ASN A 133 12.75 -1.65 1.08
N ASP A 134 12.42 -1.55 2.37
CA ASP A 134 13.02 -0.60 3.32
C ASP A 134 14.55 -0.75 3.49
N TYR A 135 15.09 -1.95 3.30
CA TYR A 135 16.55 -2.17 3.35
C TYR A 135 17.24 -1.44 2.20
N LEU A 136 16.71 -1.57 0.97
CA LEU A 136 17.26 -0.89 -0.21
C LEU A 136 17.12 0.63 -0.08
N VAL A 137 16.00 1.12 0.46
CA VAL A 137 15.82 2.55 0.78
C VAL A 137 16.97 3.06 1.66
N ARG A 138 17.22 2.40 2.79
CA ARG A 138 18.28 2.80 3.75
C ARG A 138 19.66 2.72 3.12
N ARG A 139 19.97 1.61 2.46
CA ARG A 139 21.27 1.38 1.82
C ARG A 139 21.56 2.43 0.75
N ASP A 140 20.63 2.63 -0.18
CA ASP A 140 20.85 3.49 -1.33
C ASP A 140 20.91 4.97 -0.92
N LEU A 141 20.14 5.38 0.08
CA LEU A 141 20.22 6.73 0.62
C LEU A 141 21.52 6.96 1.42
N ASN A 142 21.99 5.97 2.20
CA ASN A 142 23.27 6.07 2.89
C ASN A 142 24.44 6.18 1.90
N TRP A 143 24.34 5.49 0.76
CA TRP A 143 25.37 5.46 -0.26
C TRP A 143 25.31 6.67 -1.20
N MET A 144 24.24 6.81 -2.00
CA MET A 144 24.07 7.92 -2.96
C MET A 144 23.80 9.26 -2.28
N GLY A 145 23.23 9.26 -1.07
CA GLY A 145 23.00 10.49 -0.32
C GLY A 145 24.27 11.24 0.03
N GLN A 146 25.44 10.59 -0.03
CA GLN A 146 26.72 11.29 0.11
C GLN A 146 26.94 12.32 -1.01
N ILE A 147 26.53 11.99 -2.25
CA ILE A 147 26.59 12.91 -3.39
C ILE A 147 25.62 14.08 -3.18
N TYR A 148 24.38 13.79 -2.79
CA TYR A 148 23.36 14.82 -2.57
C TYR A 148 23.78 15.78 -1.45
N ARG A 149 24.23 15.26 -0.30
CA ARG A 149 24.70 16.08 0.83
C ARG A 149 25.93 16.91 0.46
N PHE A 150 26.87 16.34 -0.30
CA PHE A 150 28.04 17.08 -0.81
C PHE A 150 27.60 18.28 -1.67
N LEU A 151 26.61 18.09 -2.53
CA LEU A 151 26.03 19.15 -3.38
C LEU A 151 25.04 20.06 -2.64
N GLY A 152 24.86 19.91 -1.33
CA GLY A 152 23.99 20.76 -0.50
C GLY A 152 22.50 20.46 -0.59
N MET A 153 22.12 19.29 -1.11
CA MET A 153 20.73 18.83 -1.13
C MET A 153 20.34 18.14 0.17
N THR A 154 19.07 18.27 0.54
CA THR A 154 18.47 17.56 1.68
C THR A 154 17.87 16.23 1.23
N THR A 155 17.95 15.22 2.09
CA THR A 155 17.47 13.85 1.80
C THR A 155 16.61 13.34 2.94
N GLY A 156 15.45 12.75 2.63
CA GLY A 156 14.54 12.12 3.58
C GLY A 156 14.32 10.64 3.29
N ILE A 157 13.87 9.91 4.31
CA ILE A 157 13.57 8.49 4.25
C ILE A 157 12.15 8.20 4.71
N ILE A 158 11.43 7.39 3.95
CA ILE A 158 10.09 6.90 4.28
C ILE A 158 10.14 5.37 4.33
N VAL A 159 10.03 4.84 5.54
CA VAL A 159 10.12 3.41 5.87
C VAL A 159 9.09 3.09 6.94
N HIS A 160 8.85 1.80 7.16
CA HIS A 160 7.92 1.37 8.19
C HIS A 160 8.34 1.84 9.60
N GLY A 161 7.36 2.16 10.44
CA GLY A 161 7.55 2.53 11.84
C GLY A 161 7.76 4.03 12.13
N LEU A 162 7.81 4.89 11.10
CA LEU A 162 7.87 6.34 11.29
C LEU A 162 6.50 6.93 11.67
N ASP A 163 6.52 7.91 12.56
CA ASP A 163 5.33 8.69 12.91
C ASP A 163 5.03 9.82 11.89
N ASP A 164 3.88 10.47 12.04
CA ASP A 164 3.43 11.51 11.08
C ASP A 164 4.37 12.74 11.06
N ALA A 165 4.97 13.10 12.19
CA ALA A 165 5.88 14.25 12.27
C ALA A 165 7.21 13.95 11.57
N GLU A 166 7.76 12.76 11.79
CA GLU A 166 8.94 12.26 11.10
C GLU A 166 8.69 12.14 9.59
N ARG A 167 7.54 11.58 9.17
CA ARG A 167 7.18 11.49 7.75
C ARG A 167 7.12 12.86 7.11
N LYS A 168 6.43 13.82 7.74
CA LYS A 168 6.31 15.19 7.22
C LYS A 168 7.67 15.87 7.05
N ALA A 169 8.58 15.70 8.02
CA ALA A 169 9.95 16.20 7.91
C ALA A 169 10.73 15.54 6.75
N ASN A 170 10.56 14.23 6.55
CA ASN A 170 11.23 13.49 5.48
C ASN A 170 10.68 13.82 4.08
N TYR A 171 9.38 14.08 3.93
CA TYR A 171 8.80 14.56 2.67
C TYR A 171 9.20 16.00 2.34
N ALA A 172 9.53 16.82 3.34
CA ALA A 172 9.99 18.19 3.14
C ALA A 172 11.40 18.29 2.51
N ALA A 173 12.17 17.21 2.51
CA ALA A 173 13.49 17.14 1.89
C ALA A 173 13.42 17.22 0.35
N ASP A 174 14.47 17.77 -0.28
CA ASP A 174 14.57 17.88 -1.75
C ASP A 174 14.38 16.52 -2.45
N ILE A 175 14.86 15.45 -1.80
CA ILE A 175 14.84 14.08 -2.29
C ILE A 175 14.33 13.16 -1.19
N THR A 176 13.33 12.33 -1.48
CA THR A 176 12.76 11.36 -0.52
C THR A 176 12.88 9.96 -1.09
N TYR A 177 13.55 9.07 -0.36
CA TYR A 177 13.61 7.65 -0.68
C TYR A 177 12.52 6.91 0.09
N GLY A 178 11.84 5.97 -0.54
CA GLY A 178 10.83 5.16 0.12
C GLY A 178 10.41 3.93 -0.70
N THR A 179 9.45 3.19 -0.17
CA THR A 179 8.83 2.07 -0.88
C THR A 179 7.50 2.48 -1.49
N ASN A 180 7.08 1.77 -2.53
CA ASN A 180 5.79 1.95 -3.17
C ASN A 180 4.63 1.83 -2.17
N ASN A 181 4.70 0.86 -1.25
CA ASN A 181 3.72 0.66 -0.20
C ASN A 181 3.62 1.87 0.73
N GLU A 182 4.75 2.33 1.28
CA GLU A 182 4.73 3.44 2.23
C GLU A 182 4.23 4.75 1.57
N PHE A 183 4.69 5.06 0.36
CA PHE A 183 4.23 6.22 -0.41
C PHE A 183 2.73 6.16 -0.72
N GLY A 184 2.23 5.00 -1.17
CA GLY A 184 0.83 4.83 -1.49
C GLY A 184 -0.07 4.84 -0.26
N PHE A 185 0.35 4.24 0.85
CA PHE A 185 -0.40 4.30 2.11
C PHE A 185 -0.37 5.67 2.77
N ASP A 186 0.73 6.42 2.67
CA ASP A 186 0.77 7.82 3.11
C ASP A 186 -0.22 8.67 2.32
N TYR A 187 -0.31 8.46 1.00
CA TYR A 187 -1.32 9.11 0.17
C TYR A 187 -2.75 8.76 0.63
N LEU A 188 -3.04 7.48 0.89
CA LEU A 188 -4.36 7.09 1.39
C LEU A 188 -4.66 7.67 2.78
N ARG A 189 -3.68 7.69 3.70
CA ARG A 189 -3.80 8.28 5.04
C ARG A 189 -4.04 9.79 4.98
N ASP A 190 -3.30 10.49 4.13
CA ASP A 190 -3.41 11.94 3.94
C ASP A 190 -4.81 12.34 3.48
N ASN A 191 -5.44 11.56 2.59
CA ASN A 191 -6.81 11.78 2.14
C ASN A 191 -7.89 11.39 3.17
N MET A 192 -7.50 10.89 4.35
CA MET A 192 -8.40 10.66 5.50
C MET A 192 -8.15 11.66 6.64
N LYS A 193 -7.20 12.60 6.52
CA LYS A 193 -6.93 13.63 7.54
C LYS A 193 -7.91 14.78 7.44
N TYR A 194 -8.30 15.39 8.56
CA TYR A 194 -9.28 16.49 8.58
C TYR A 194 -8.66 17.87 8.35
N SER A 195 -7.33 17.99 8.42
CA SER A 195 -6.65 19.27 8.29
C SER A 195 -5.32 19.13 7.54
N ARG A 196 -4.93 20.19 6.81
CA ARG A 196 -3.72 20.20 5.97
C ARG A 196 -2.44 20.00 6.76
N ASP A 197 -2.40 20.53 7.97
CA ASP A 197 -1.27 20.43 8.88
C ASP A 197 -1.01 18.97 9.32
N GLN A 198 -2.01 18.10 9.28
CA GLN A 198 -1.87 16.68 9.57
C GLN A 198 -1.42 15.84 8.37
N MET A 199 -1.45 16.38 7.16
CA MET A 199 -0.95 15.69 5.97
C MET A 199 0.57 15.66 5.98
N VAL A 200 1.13 14.53 5.53
CA VAL A 200 2.58 14.30 5.53
C VAL A 200 3.20 14.53 4.14
N GLN A 201 2.49 14.24 3.06
CA GLN A 201 2.96 14.46 1.69
C GLN A 201 2.75 15.90 1.24
N ARG A 202 3.52 16.32 0.23
CA ARG A 202 3.46 17.67 -0.36
C ARG A 202 3.24 17.69 -1.87
N GLY A 203 2.60 16.65 -2.39
CA GLY A 203 2.27 16.48 -3.82
C GLY A 203 3.13 15.45 -4.56
N HIS A 204 2.87 15.29 -5.86
CA HIS A 204 3.45 14.25 -6.71
C HIS A 204 4.14 14.89 -7.94
N GLU A 205 5.34 15.45 -7.77
CA GLU A 205 6.03 16.15 -8.87
C GLU A 205 6.81 15.17 -9.78
N TYR A 206 7.76 14.42 -9.22
CA TYR A 206 8.57 13.46 -9.96
C TYR A 206 8.83 12.19 -9.16
N ALA A 207 8.56 11.03 -9.77
CA ALA A 207 8.94 9.72 -9.25
C ALA A 207 9.89 8.99 -10.20
N ILE A 208 10.95 8.40 -9.64
CA ILE A 208 11.75 7.38 -10.29
C ILE A 208 11.52 6.05 -9.58
N VAL A 209 11.04 5.06 -10.31
CA VAL A 209 10.79 3.72 -9.80
C VAL A 209 11.97 2.81 -10.14
N ASP A 210 12.73 2.38 -9.13
CA ASP A 210 13.71 1.30 -9.29
C ASP A 210 13.00 -0.05 -9.35
N GLU A 211 13.54 -0.97 -10.15
CA GLU A 211 12.91 -2.24 -10.49
C GLU A 211 11.45 -2.05 -10.94
N VAL A 212 11.26 -1.12 -11.88
CA VAL A 212 9.94 -0.66 -12.35
C VAL A 212 9.02 -1.79 -12.82
N ASP A 213 9.58 -2.86 -13.36
CA ASP A 213 8.83 -4.05 -13.77
C ASP A 213 8.30 -4.86 -12.58
N SER A 214 9.02 -4.91 -11.47
CA SER A 214 8.48 -5.54 -10.27
C SER A 214 7.38 -4.70 -9.64
N ILE A 215 7.58 -3.39 -9.52
CA ILE A 215 6.62 -2.52 -8.83
C ILE A 215 5.37 -2.27 -9.69
N LEU A 216 5.54 -1.90 -10.96
CA LEU A 216 4.43 -1.48 -11.82
C LEU A 216 3.75 -2.62 -12.58
N ILE A 217 4.29 -3.85 -12.55
CA ILE A 217 3.72 -5.02 -13.24
C ILE A 217 3.46 -6.15 -12.24
N ASP A 218 4.47 -6.61 -11.50
CA ASP A 218 4.32 -7.77 -10.59
C ASP A 218 3.48 -7.44 -9.35
N GLU A 219 3.78 -6.34 -8.67
CA GLU A 219 3.08 -5.89 -7.46
C GLU A 219 1.77 -5.15 -7.78
N ALA A 220 1.65 -4.61 -8.98
CA ALA A 220 0.44 -3.94 -9.48
C ALA A 220 -0.76 -4.88 -9.73
N ARG A 221 -0.71 -6.12 -9.23
CA ARG A 221 -1.81 -7.09 -9.26
C ARG A 221 -2.84 -6.84 -8.16
N THR A 222 -2.41 -6.30 -7.02
CA THR A 222 -3.26 -6.05 -5.86
C THR A 222 -3.31 -4.56 -5.53
N PRO A 223 -4.50 -3.98 -5.32
CA PRO A 223 -4.61 -2.59 -4.89
C PRO A 223 -4.11 -2.41 -3.44
N LEU A 224 -3.73 -1.18 -3.11
CA LEU A 224 -3.50 -0.77 -1.72
C LEU A 224 -4.85 -0.47 -1.08
N ILE A 225 -5.14 -1.12 0.04
CA ILE A 225 -6.42 -1.01 0.75
C ILE A 225 -6.14 -0.69 2.22
N ILE A 226 -6.76 0.36 2.73
CA ILE A 226 -6.92 0.57 4.17
C ILE A 226 -8.29 0.06 4.56
N SER A 227 -8.30 -0.98 5.40
CA SER A 227 -9.54 -1.52 5.96
C SER A 227 -9.75 -1.04 7.39
N GLY A 228 -11.01 -0.86 7.76
CA GLY A 228 -11.42 -0.53 9.12
C GLY A 228 -12.62 -1.35 9.54
N PRO A 229 -12.97 -1.31 10.84
CA PRO A 229 -14.18 -1.96 11.32
C PRO A 229 -15.41 -1.40 10.60
N SER A 230 -16.27 -2.28 10.10
CA SER A 230 -17.56 -1.91 9.54
C SER A 230 -18.61 -1.74 10.62
N ALA A 231 -19.69 -1.03 10.27
CA ALA A 231 -20.93 -1.10 11.04
C ALA A 231 -21.45 -2.54 11.01
N ASP A 232 -22.07 -2.97 12.10
CA ASP A 232 -22.61 -4.32 12.21
C ASP A 232 -23.76 -4.53 11.20
N ARG A 233 -23.54 -5.41 10.22
CA ARG A 233 -24.52 -5.82 9.19
C ARG A 233 -25.01 -7.25 9.40
N SER A 234 -24.82 -7.82 10.60
CA SER A 234 -25.21 -9.19 10.93
C SER A 234 -26.67 -9.49 10.58
N SER A 235 -27.57 -8.51 10.72
CA SER A 235 -29.00 -8.68 10.39
C SER A 235 -29.26 -9.02 8.92
N LEU A 236 -28.44 -8.53 7.98
CA LEU A 236 -28.58 -8.87 6.56
C LEU A 236 -28.13 -10.30 6.28
N TYR A 237 -27.09 -10.77 6.97
CA TYR A 237 -26.63 -12.15 6.88
C TYR A 237 -27.63 -13.13 7.49
N GLU A 238 -28.19 -12.80 8.66
CA GLU A 238 -29.26 -13.58 9.29
C GLU A 238 -30.49 -13.65 8.37
N MET A 239 -30.90 -12.52 7.80
CA MET A 239 -32.03 -12.49 6.86
C MET A 239 -31.73 -13.32 5.61
N ALA A 240 -30.56 -13.16 4.98
CA ALA A 240 -30.18 -13.96 3.82
C ALA A 240 -30.16 -15.46 4.13
N ASP A 241 -29.63 -15.85 5.30
CA ASP A 241 -29.62 -17.23 5.78
C ASP A 241 -31.03 -17.82 5.89
N THR A 242 -32.02 -17.04 6.34
CA THR A 242 -33.43 -17.51 6.40
C THR A 242 -34.06 -17.72 5.02
N LEU A 243 -33.60 -17.01 4.00
CA LEU A 243 -34.19 -17.05 2.65
C LEU A 243 -33.63 -18.18 1.77
N ILE A 244 -32.34 -18.50 1.87
CA ILE A 244 -31.71 -19.53 1.02
C ILE A 244 -32.35 -20.93 1.15
N PRO A 245 -32.80 -21.39 2.34
CA PRO A 245 -33.51 -22.66 2.49
C PRO A 245 -34.84 -22.76 1.72
N LEU A 246 -35.43 -21.63 1.31
CA LEU A 246 -36.65 -21.60 0.51
C LEU A 246 -36.41 -22.04 -0.95
N LEU A 247 -35.15 -22.08 -1.39
CA LEU A 247 -34.76 -22.41 -2.76
C LEU A 247 -34.53 -23.92 -2.95
N GLY A 248 -35.22 -24.49 -3.94
CA GLY A 248 -35.09 -25.87 -4.39
C GLY A 248 -34.02 -26.07 -5.48
N GLU A 249 -33.80 -27.31 -5.91
CA GLU A 249 -32.74 -27.68 -6.86
C GLU A 249 -32.85 -27.03 -8.27
N GLY A 250 -34.01 -26.47 -8.63
CA GLY A 250 -34.20 -25.74 -9.90
C GLY A 250 -34.03 -24.21 -9.80
N ASP A 251 -33.84 -23.70 -8.58
CA ASP A 251 -33.80 -22.26 -8.30
C ASP A 251 -32.37 -21.68 -8.35
N PHE A 252 -31.36 -22.53 -8.52
CA PHE A 252 -29.96 -22.15 -8.62
C PHE A 252 -29.16 -23.13 -9.49
N GLU A 253 -28.05 -22.66 -10.04
CA GLU A 253 -27.05 -23.46 -10.76
C GLU A 253 -25.71 -23.43 -10.02
N ILE A 254 -24.97 -24.55 -10.04
CA ILE A 254 -23.65 -24.68 -9.41
C ILE A 254 -22.64 -25.09 -10.48
N ASP A 255 -21.55 -24.33 -10.61
CA ASP A 255 -20.37 -24.74 -11.36
C ASP A 255 -19.25 -25.14 -10.38
N GLU A 256 -19.05 -26.44 -10.21
CA GLU A 256 -18.02 -27.00 -9.33
C GLU A 256 -16.59 -26.69 -9.81
N LYS A 257 -16.39 -26.53 -11.13
CA LYS A 257 -15.06 -26.23 -11.69
C LYS A 257 -14.65 -24.79 -11.42
N GLN A 258 -15.59 -23.87 -11.54
CA GLN A 258 -15.37 -22.44 -11.26
C GLN A 258 -15.62 -22.07 -9.79
N ARG A 259 -16.10 -23.01 -8.97
CA ARG A 259 -16.53 -22.78 -7.60
C ARG A 259 -17.50 -21.59 -7.47
N SER A 260 -18.47 -21.51 -8.38
CA SER A 260 -19.51 -20.48 -8.39
C SER A 260 -20.91 -21.08 -8.25
N ALA A 261 -21.82 -20.33 -7.64
CA ALA A 261 -23.24 -20.63 -7.57
C ALA A 261 -24.03 -19.40 -8.00
N THR A 262 -25.11 -19.60 -8.76
CA THR A 262 -25.94 -18.54 -9.34
C THR A 262 -27.42 -18.85 -9.16
N PHE A 263 -28.24 -17.82 -8.99
CA PHE A 263 -29.70 -17.99 -9.02
C PHE A 263 -30.21 -18.17 -10.45
N THR A 264 -31.21 -19.02 -10.65
CA THR A 264 -31.98 -19.06 -11.89
C THR A 264 -33.09 -18.01 -11.86
N ASP A 265 -33.72 -17.72 -13.01
CA ASP A 265 -34.85 -16.79 -13.08
C ASP A 265 -35.97 -17.17 -12.09
N GLN A 266 -36.26 -18.46 -11.94
CA GLN A 266 -37.26 -18.96 -10.99
C GLN A 266 -36.85 -18.75 -9.53
N GLY A 267 -35.55 -18.86 -9.23
CA GLY A 267 -35.02 -18.56 -7.91
C GLY A 267 -35.10 -17.07 -7.58
N ILE A 268 -34.85 -16.20 -8.57
CA ILE A 268 -34.94 -14.75 -8.42
C ILE A 268 -36.39 -14.34 -8.10
N GLU A 269 -37.37 -14.81 -8.85
CA GLU A 269 -38.80 -14.49 -8.61
C GLU A 269 -39.25 -14.89 -7.20
N LYS A 270 -38.80 -16.06 -6.71
CA LYS A 270 -39.10 -16.52 -5.34
C LYS A 270 -38.46 -15.63 -4.28
N LEU A 271 -37.21 -15.20 -4.50
CA LEU A 271 -36.53 -14.30 -3.59
C LEU A 271 -37.19 -12.92 -3.57
N GLU A 272 -37.54 -12.37 -4.73
CA GLU A 272 -38.25 -11.09 -4.84
C GLU A 272 -39.56 -11.11 -4.06
N ALA A 273 -40.38 -12.15 -4.24
CA ALA A 273 -41.64 -12.29 -3.51
C ALA A 273 -41.42 -12.31 -1.99
N ALA A 274 -40.43 -13.06 -1.50
CA ALA A 274 -40.10 -13.13 -0.08
C ALA A 274 -39.52 -11.81 0.48
N LEU A 275 -38.75 -11.08 -0.32
CA LEU A 275 -38.16 -9.80 0.07
C LEU A 275 -39.18 -8.67 0.11
N VAL A 276 -40.17 -8.69 -0.78
CA VAL A 276 -41.33 -7.76 -0.74
C VAL A 276 -42.17 -8.00 0.51
N GLU A 277 -42.45 -9.27 0.85
CA GLU A 277 -43.22 -9.62 2.05
C GLU A 277 -42.54 -9.14 3.34
N ASN A 278 -41.20 -9.20 3.37
CA ASN A 278 -40.39 -8.73 4.49
C ASN A 278 -40.07 -7.23 4.46
N GLY A 279 -40.53 -6.49 3.44
CA GLY A 279 -40.29 -5.05 3.28
C GLY A 279 -38.82 -4.65 3.09
N GLN A 280 -37.99 -5.58 2.61
CA GLN A 280 -36.54 -5.39 2.42
C GLN A 280 -36.15 -5.09 0.97
N LEU A 281 -37.02 -5.40 0.00
CA LEU A 281 -36.79 -5.05 -1.41
C LEU A 281 -37.08 -3.56 -1.62
N LYS A 282 -36.12 -2.82 -2.15
CA LYS A 282 -36.31 -1.44 -2.61
C LYS A 282 -36.49 -1.42 -4.13
N GLY A 283 -37.47 -0.68 -4.64
CA GLY A 283 -37.77 -0.69 -6.08
C GLY A 283 -38.64 -1.87 -6.53
N GLU A 284 -38.59 -2.21 -7.82
CA GLU A 284 -39.44 -3.23 -8.43
C GLU A 284 -38.71 -4.58 -8.60
N ASN A 285 -37.38 -4.56 -8.82
CA ASN A 285 -36.59 -5.77 -9.10
C ASN A 285 -35.40 -5.94 -8.14
N LEU A 286 -34.99 -7.18 -7.92
CA LEU A 286 -33.85 -7.54 -7.08
C LEU A 286 -32.52 -6.99 -7.62
N TYR A 287 -32.39 -6.85 -8.94
CA TYR A 287 -31.18 -6.34 -9.60
C TYR A 287 -31.17 -4.82 -9.82
N ASP A 288 -32.16 -4.12 -9.25
CA ASP A 288 -32.14 -2.66 -9.20
C ASP A 288 -30.93 -2.18 -8.36
N ILE A 289 -30.42 -1.00 -8.71
CA ILE A 289 -29.15 -0.46 -8.18
C ILE A 289 -29.20 -0.28 -6.65
N GLU A 290 -30.37 0.01 -6.11
CA GLU A 290 -30.59 0.18 -4.66
C GLU A 290 -30.39 -1.11 -3.85
N ASN A 291 -30.49 -2.28 -4.51
CA ASN A 291 -30.43 -3.60 -3.89
C ASN A 291 -29.06 -4.29 -4.04
N VAL A 292 -28.03 -3.61 -4.56
CA VAL A 292 -26.69 -4.22 -4.80
C VAL A 292 -26.12 -4.91 -3.56
N ALA A 293 -26.27 -4.30 -2.37
CA ALA A 293 -25.83 -4.91 -1.12
C ALA A 293 -26.62 -6.19 -0.80
N LEU A 294 -27.94 -6.17 -0.98
CA LEU A 294 -28.82 -7.32 -0.75
C LEU A 294 -28.44 -8.51 -1.64
N VAL A 295 -28.22 -8.25 -2.94
CA VAL A 295 -27.78 -9.26 -3.92
C VAL A 295 -26.43 -9.86 -3.54
N HIS A 296 -25.48 -9.05 -3.05
CA HIS A 296 -24.20 -9.56 -2.57
C HIS A 296 -24.37 -10.55 -1.42
N HIS A 297 -25.14 -10.19 -0.38
CA HIS A 297 -25.34 -11.04 0.80
C HIS A 297 -26.09 -12.33 0.45
N LEU A 298 -27.10 -12.26 -0.43
CA LEU A 298 -27.83 -13.44 -0.92
C LEU A 298 -26.91 -14.40 -1.69
N ASN A 299 -26.04 -13.89 -2.57
CA ASN A 299 -25.07 -14.73 -3.28
C ASN A 299 -24.05 -15.37 -2.34
N SER A 300 -23.56 -14.62 -1.34
CA SER A 300 -22.65 -15.17 -0.33
C SER A 300 -23.32 -16.25 0.52
N ALA A 301 -24.60 -16.06 0.89
CA ALA A 301 -25.40 -17.07 1.58
C ALA A 301 -25.65 -18.31 0.70
N LEU A 302 -25.96 -18.13 -0.60
CA LEU A 302 -26.13 -19.25 -1.54
C LEU A 302 -24.85 -20.10 -1.62
N ARG A 303 -23.69 -19.45 -1.76
CA ARG A 303 -22.38 -20.13 -1.78
C ARG A 303 -22.14 -20.88 -0.46
N ALA A 304 -22.34 -20.21 0.68
CA ALA A 304 -22.19 -20.82 2.00
C ALA A 304 -23.05 -22.07 2.16
N HIS A 305 -24.31 -22.03 1.73
CA HIS A 305 -25.26 -23.16 1.84
C HIS A 305 -24.97 -24.31 0.88
N LYS A 306 -24.72 -24.00 -0.39
CA LYS A 306 -24.72 -25.00 -1.47
C LYS A 306 -23.33 -25.50 -1.85
N MET A 307 -22.28 -24.73 -1.60
CA MET A 307 -20.92 -25.06 -2.04
C MET A 307 -19.98 -25.49 -0.91
N PHE A 308 -20.18 -24.95 0.29
CA PHE A 308 -19.29 -25.19 1.43
C PHE A 308 -19.93 -26.17 2.42
N GLN A 309 -19.21 -27.24 2.72
CA GLN A 309 -19.64 -28.31 3.59
C GLN A 309 -18.89 -28.28 4.91
N ARG A 310 -19.66 -28.35 6.00
CA ARG A 310 -19.12 -28.54 7.35
C ARG A 310 -18.40 -29.89 7.45
N GLU A 311 -17.32 -29.93 8.24
CA GLU A 311 -16.40 -31.07 8.42
C GLU A 311 -15.53 -31.40 7.20
N LYS A 312 -15.68 -30.68 6.09
CA LYS A 312 -14.85 -30.82 4.88
C LYS A 312 -14.06 -29.53 4.59
N ASP A 313 -14.78 -28.43 4.40
CA ASP A 313 -14.20 -27.14 4.00
C ASP A 313 -13.96 -26.23 5.22
N TYR A 314 -14.72 -26.44 6.29
CA TYR A 314 -14.61 -25.73 7.56
C TYR A 314 -15.21 -26.57 8.70
N ILE A 315 -14.90 -26.20 9.94
CA ILE A 315 -15.55 -26.72 11.14
C ILE A 315 -15.98 -25.59 12.06
N VAL A 316 -16.93 -25.87 12.94
CA VAL A 316 -17.36 -24.93 13.98
C VAL A 316 -16.75 -25.36 15.31
N ARG A 317 -15.97 -24.47 15.93
CA ARG A 317 -15.33 -24.73 17.22
C ARG A 317 -15.31 -23.47 18.07
N ASN A 318 -15.69 -23.60 19.35
CA ASN A 318 -15.74 -22.48 20.30
C ASN A 318 -16.59 -21.28 19.80
N ASP A 319 -17.72 -21.56 19.13
CA ASP A 319 -18.58 -20.52 18.55
C ASP A 319 -17.92 -19.72 17.42
N GLU A 320 -16.93 -20.31 16.73
CA GLU A 320 -16.24 -19.72 15.58
C GLU A 320 -16.11 -20.72 14.41
N VAL A 321 -16.17 -20.21 13.18
CA VAL A 321 -15.89 -20.97 11.95
C VAL A 321 -14.38 -21.03 11.72
N VAL A 322 -13.82 -22.23 11.64
CA VAL A 322 -12.39 -22.47 11.38
C VAL A 322 -12.22 -23.21 10.07
N ILE A 323 -11.43 -22.64 9.15
CA ILE A 323 -11.19 -23.20 7.82
C ILE A 323 -10.32 -24.46 7.93
N ILE A 324 -10.66 -25.48 7.13
CA ILE A 324 -9.83 -26.67 6.94
C ILE A 324 -9.07 -26.54 5.63
N ASP A 325 -7.76 -26.78 5.67
CA ASP A 325 -6.94 -26.89 4.47
C ASP A 325 -7.29 -28.18 3.69
N GLU A 326 -7.71 -28.02 2.43
CA GLU A 326 -8.23 -29.10 1.59
C GLU A 326 -7.20 -30.21 1.29
N PHE A 327 -5.90 -29.89 1.32
CA PHE A 327 -4.83 -30.84 1.00
C PHE A 327 -4.29 -31.56 2.24
N THR A 328 -4.24 -30.87 3.37
CA THR A 328 -3.59 -31.37 4.59
C THR A 328 -4.58 -31.77 5.67
N GLY A 329 -5.86 -31.38 5.55
CA GLY A 329 -6.89 -31.57 6.57
C GLY A 329 -6.61 -30.79 7.87
N ARG A 330 -5.65 -29.85 7.85
CA ARG A 330 -5.26 -29.08 9.04
C ARG A 330 -6.20 -27.90 9.24
N MET A 331 -6.55 -27.66 10.50
CA MET A 331 -7.26 -26.44 10.91
C MET A 331 -6.34 -25.22 10.71
N MET A 332 -6.89 -24.16 10.10
CA MET A 332 -6.19 -22.89 9.89
C MET A 332 -6.82 -21.78 10.76
N PRO A 333 -6.56 -21.77 12.08
CA PRO A 333 -7.07 -20.72 12.96
C PRO A 333 -6.54 -19.36 12.54
N GLY A 334 -7.42 -18.36 12.52
CA GLY A 334 -7.13 -16.98 12.11
C GLY A 334 -7.26 -16.71 10.60
N ARG A 335 -7.52 -17.72 9.76
CA ARG A 335 -7.89 -17.50 8.36
C ARG A 335 -9.40 -17.35 8.20
N ARG A 336 -9.81 -16.44 7.32
CA ARG A 336 -11.22 -16.18 6.98
C ARG A 336 -11.44 -16.24 5.48
N TYR A 337 -12.65 -16.61 5.09
CA TYR A 337 -13.09 -16.48 3.71
C TYR A 337 -13.40 -15.00 3.41
N SER A 338 -13.12 -14.56 2.19
CA SER A 338 -13.35 -13.18 1.76
C SER A 338 -14.77 -12.99 1.21
N GLU A 339 -15.13 -11.75 0.85
CA GLU A 339 -16.40 -11.42 0.17
C GLU A 339 -17.67 -11.77 0.97
N GLY A 340 -17.62 -11.62 2.30
CA GLY A 340 -18.77 -11.91 3.15
C GLY A 340 -19.10 -13.40 3.29
N LEU A 341 -18.34 -14.28 2.63
CA LEU A 341 -18.58 -15.73 2.70
C LEU A 341 -18.32 -16.28 4.11
N HIS A 342 -17.36 -15.74 4.85
CA HIS A 342 -17.11 -16.19 6.22
C HIS A 342 -18.28 -15.82 7.14
N GLN A 343 -18.80 -14.61 7.01
CA GLN A 343 -19.96 -14.11 7.74
C GLN A 343 -21.24 -14.89 7.36
N ALA A 344 -21.40 -15.21 6.08
CA ALA A 344 -22.50 -16.06 5.63
C ALA A 344 -22.41 -17.49 6.19
N LEU A 345 -21.19 -18.04 6.34
CA LEU A 345 -20.98 -19.32 7.02
C LEU A 345 -21.24 -19.22 8.53
N GLU A 346 -20.85 -18.12 9.15
CA GLU A 346 -21.15 -17.85 10.56
C GLU A 346 -22.67 -17.78 10.80
N ALA A 347 -23.40 -17.10 9.91
CA ALA A 347 -24.87 -17.03 9.95
C ALA A 347 -25.52 -18.41 9.74
N LYS A 348 -25.08 -19.16 8.72
CA LYS A 348 -25.55 -20.52 8.41
C LYS A 348 -25.39 -21.50 9.56
N GLU A 349 -24.29 -21.41 10.29
CA GLU A 349 -24.02 -22.27 11.44
C GLU A 349 -24.57 -21.71 12.75
N HIS A 350 -25.25 -20.56 12.69
CA HIS A 350 -25.83 -19.84 13.83
C HIS A 350 -24.81 -19.54 14.93
N VAL A 351 -23.57 -19.21 14.54
CA VAL A 351 -22.53 -18.75 15.46
C VAL A 351 -22.47 -17.22 15.45
N LYS A 352 -21.71 -16.64 16.40
CA LYS A 352 -21.53 -15.19 16.46
C LYS A 352 -20.92 -14.64 15.17
N ILE A 353 -21.73 -13.89 14.42
CA ILE A 353 -21.30 -13.20 13.20
C ILE A 353 -20.34 -12.09 13.59
N GLN A 354 -19.18 -12.08 12.95
CA GLN A 354 -18.17 -11.07 13.19
C GLN A 354 -18.31 -9.94 12.18
N ALA A 355 -18.27 -8.70 12.68
CA ALA A 355 -18.32 -7.51 11.85
C ALA A 355 -17.26 -7.59 10.73
N GLU A 356 -17.67 -7.23 9.53
CA GLU A 356 -16.79 -7.21 8.38
C GLU A 356 -15.75 -6.10 8.51
N ASN A 357 -14.60 -6.31 7.88
CA ASN A 357 -13.71 -5.22 7.59
C ASN A 357 -14.18 -4.56 6.30
N GLN A 358 -14.45 -3.26 6.35
CA GLN A 358 -14.79 -2.47 5.17
C GLN A 358 -13.58 -1.71 4.64
N THR A 359 -13.55 -1.48 3.34
CA THR A 359 -12.55 -0.63 2.70
C THR A 359 -12.84 0.84 3.03
N LEU A 360 -11.94 1.49 3.75
CA LEU A 360 -11.99 2.93 4.04
C LEU A 360 -11.40 3.76 2.90
N ALA A 361 -10.29 3.29 2.36
CA ALA A 361 -9.60 3.93 1.25
C ALA A 361 -8.89 2.87 0.42
N SER A 362 -8.89 3.03 -0.90
CA SER A 362 -8.21 2.12 -1.81
C SER A 362 -7.65 2.87 -3.01
N ILE A 363 -6.51 2.43 -3.53
CA ILE A 363 -5.94 2.89 -4.81
C ILE A 363 -5.08 1.79 -5.42
N THR A 364 -5.12 1.63 -6.74
CA THR A 364 -4.17 0.76 -7.46
C THR A 364 -2.81 1.44 -7.62
N PHE A 365 -1.71 0.67 -7.70
CA PHE A 365 -0.39 1.25 -7.99
C PHE A 365 -0.39 2.00 -9.32
N GLN A 366 -1.09 1.48 -10.32
CA GLN A 366 -1.29 2.11 -11.62
C GLN A 366 -1.79 3.55 -11.45
N ASN A 367 -2.91 3.73 -10.76
CA ASN A 367 -3.50 5.04 -10.57
C ASN A 367 -2.72 5.93 -9.60
N TYR A 368 -2.07 5.36 -8.59
CA TYR A 368 -1.17 6.11 -7.71
C TYR A 368 -0.01 6.73 -8.49
N PHE A 369 0.72 5.95 -9.29
CA PHE A 369 1.86 6.47 -10.05
C PHE A 369 1.46 7.41 -11.19
N ARG A 370 0.23 7.32 -11.70
CA ARG A 370 -0.35 8.29 -12.65
C ARG A 370 -0.59 9.68 -12.04
N LEU A 371 -0.59 9.82 -10.70
CA LEU A 371 -0.68 11.13 -10.04
C LEU A 371 0.57 11.99 -10.26
N TYR A 372 1.73 11.37 -10.53
CA TYR A 372 2.96 12.12 -10.70
C TYR A 372 2.98 12.89 -12.01
N LYS A 373 3.32 14.19 -11.95
CA LYS A 373 3.48 15.01 -13.17
C LYS A 373 4.54 14.44 -14.10
N LYS A 374 5.57 13.83 -13.52
CA LYS A 374 6.66 13.15 -14.23
C LYS A 374 6.89 11.79 -13.58
N LEU A 375 6.93 10.74 -14.39
CA LEU A 375 7.20 9.38 -13.95
C LEU A 375 8.31 8.79 -14.82
N ALA A 376 9.26 8.09 -14.21
CA ALA A 376 10.31 7.37 -14.89
C ALA A 376 10.63 6.09 -14.12
N GLY A 377 11.38 5.18 -14.74
CA GLY A 377 11.78 3.95 -14.08
C GLY A 377 13.06 3.35 -14.63
N MET A 378 13.65 2.44 -13.87
CA MET A 378 14.84 1.70 -14.28
C MET A 378 14.70 0.23 -13.93
N THR A 379 15.20 -0.64 -14.81
CA THR A 379 15.24 -2.09 -14.58
C THR A 379 16.20 -2.76 -15.55
N GLY A 380 16.54 -4.04 -15.34
CA GLY A 380 17.30 -4.84 -16.30
C GLY A 380 16.47 -5.45 -17.43
N THR A 381 15.14 -5.45 -17.29
CA THR A 381 14.25 -6.28 -18.09
C THR A 381 12.87 -5.64 -18.27
N ALA A 382 12.77 -4.52 -18.99
CA ALA A 382 11.50 -3.83 -19.27
C ALA A 382 10.98 -4.05 -20.70
N ALA A 383 11.83 -4.44 -21.64
CA ALA A 383 11.49 -4.44 -23.07
C ALA A 383 10.35 -5.41 -23.43
N THR A 384 10.11 -6.45 -22.63
CA THR A 384 9.00 -7.40 -22.84
C THR A 384 7.64 -6.76 -22.55
N GLU A 385 7.58 -5.86 -21.56
CA GLU A 385 6.34 -5.20 -21.12
C GLU A 385 6.21 -3.77 -21.66
N ALA A 386 6.98 -3.43 -22.71
CA ALA A 386 7.03 -2.07 -23.24
C ALA A 386 5.66 -1.54 -23.71
N GLU A 387 4.80 -2.43 -24.21
CA GLU A 387 3.42 -2.10 -24.58
C GLU A 387 2.57 -1.76 -23.34
N GLU A 388 2.63 -2.59 -22.29
CA GLU A 388 1.91 -2.33 -21.02
C GLU A 388 2.36 -1.01 -20.37
N PHE A 389 3.67 -0.73 -20.36
CA PHE A 389 4.18 0.55 -19.85
C PHE A 389 3.69 1.75 -20.66
N GLY A 390 3.60 1.61 -21.99
CA GLY A 390 3.08 2.65 -22.87
C GLY A 390 1.58 2.88 -22.67
N ASP A 391 0.80 1.80 -22.63
CA ASP A 391 -0.67 1.84 -22.55
C ASP A 391 -1.16 2.38 -21.20
N ILE A 392 -0.55 1.94 -20.09
CA ILE A 392 -1.02 2.28 -18.73
C ILE A 392 -0.41 3.57 -18.22
N TYR A 393 0.90 3.76 -18.42
CA TYR A 393 1.66 4.82 -17.77
C TYR A 393 2.17 5.88 -18.76
N GLY A 394 2.02 5.68 -20.07
CA GLY A 394 2.60 6.56 -21.09
C GLY A 394 4.14 6.52 -21.10
N LEU A 395 4.75 5.43 -20.60
CA LEU A 395 6.19 5.29 -20.50
C LEU A 395 6.76 4.49 -21.68
N THR A 396 7.71 5.09 -22.40
CA THR A 396 8.48 4.34 -23.40
C THR A 396 9.64 3.59 -22.75
N VAL A 397 10.02 2.42 -23.27
CA VAL A 397 11.21 1.68 -22.81
C VAL A 397 12.38 1.94 -23.76
N THR A 398 13.53 2.34 -23.21
CA THR A 398 14.79 2.47 -23.95
C THR A 398 15.81 1.48 -23.41
N SER A 399 16.23 0.52 -24.24
CA SER A 399 17.30 -0.43 -23.92
C SER A 399 18.65 0.21 -24.13
N ILE A 400 19.37 0.44 -23.03
CA ILE A 400 20.69 1.09 -23.06
C ILE A 400 21.75 0.01 -23.27
N PRO A 401 22.71 0.22 -24.19
CA PRO A 401 23.80 -0.73 -24.39
C PRO A 401 24.62 -0.90 -23.11
N THR A 402 25.17 -2.10 -22.91
CA THR A 402 26.08 -2.35 -21.79
C THR A 402 27.41 -1.63 -22.01
N ASN A 403 28.07 -1.21 -20.93
CA ASN A 403 29.40 -0.60 -20.99
C ASN A 403 30.43 -1.59 -21.59
N VAL A 404 30.30 -2.87 -21.24
CA VAL A 404 31.15 -3.97 -21.71
C VAL A 404 30.28 -5.09 -22.26
N ALA A 405 30.78 -5.81 -23.27
CA ALA A 405 30.06 -6.94 -23.86
C ALA A 405 29.90 -8.09 -22.86
N VAL A 406 28.69 -8.65 -22.78
CA VAL A 406 28.35 -9.79 -21.91
C VAL A 406 29.04 -11.07 -22.42
N LYS A 407 29.83 -11.74 -21.56
CA LYS A 407 30.52 -13.00 -21.86
C LYS A 407 29.84 -14.25 -21.28
N ARG A 408 28.69 -14.08 -20.62
CA ARG A 408 27.92 -15.18 -20.04
C ARG A 408 27.49 -16.17 -21.12
N LYS A 409 27.60 -17.46 -20.83
CA LYS A 409 27.09 -18.56 -21.66
C LYS A 409 25.74 -19.00 -21.11
N ASP A 410 24.68 -18.75 -21.87
CA ASP A 410 23.34 -19.24 -21.58
C ASP A 410 23.17 -20.60 -22.28
N GLU A 411 23.13 -21.67 -21.49
CA GLU A 411 22.95 -23.05 -21.96
C GLU A 411 21.48 -23.35 -22.25
N ASP A 412 21.23 -24.33 -23.14
CA ASP A 412 19.88 -24.79 -23.43
C ASP A 412 19.23 -25.44 -22.20
N ASP A 413 17.90 -25.32 -22.12
CA ASP A 413 17.11 -25.91 -21.05
C ASP A 413 17.21 -27.45 -21.06
N ALA A 414 17.43 -28.05 -19.89
CA ALA A 414 17.43 -29.49 -19.69
C ALA A 414 16.06 -29.96 -19.17
N ILE A 415 15.35 -30.75 -19.98
CA ILE A 415 13.98 -31.20 -19.65
C ILE A 415 14.00 -32.69 -19.25
N PHE A 416 13.39 -32.98 -18.11
CA PHE A 416 13.28 -34.30 -17.50
C PHE A 416 11.83 -34.77 -17.45
N ARG A 417 11.63 -36.08 -17.32
CA ARG A 417 10.29 -36.66 -17.20
C ARG A 417 9.71 -36.42 -15.80
N THR A 418 10.52 -36.68 -14.77
CA THR A 418 10.10 -36.56 -13.36
C THR A 418 10.85 -35.45 -12.63
N ALA A 419 10.23 -34.92 -11.57
CA ALA A 419 10.89 -33.97 -10.69
C ALA A 419 12.10 -34.58 -9.97
N ALA A 420 12.05 -35.87 -9.60
CA ALA A 420 13.16 -36.55 -8.92
C ALA A 420 14.43 -36.56 -9.78
N GLU A 421 14.33 -36.99 -11.04
CA GLU A 421 15.46 -36.99 -12.00
C GLU A 421 16.04 -35.58 -12.18
N LYS A 422 15.16 -34.57 -12.30
CA LYS A 422 15.55 -33.16 -12.41
C LYS A 422 16.41 -32.71 -11.22
N PHE A 423 15.94 -32.96 -9.99
CA PHE A 423 16.63 -32.51 -8.79
C PHE A 423 17.92 -33.29 -8.51
N ASP A 424 17.97 -34.57 -8.85
CA ASP A 424 19.21 -35.36 -8.76
C ASP A 424 20.29 -34.82 -9.70
N GLU A 425 19.92 -34.47 -10.94
CA GLU A 425 20.88 -33.91 -11.90
C GLU A 425 21.32 -32.48 -11.54
N ILE A 426 20.41 -31.64 -11.03
CA ILE A 426 20.77 -30.34 -10.45
C ILE A 426 21.81 -30.54 -9.34
N ALA A 427 21.60 -31.50 -8.45
CA ALA A 427 22.51 -31.76 -7.35
C ALA A 427 23.87 -32.31 -7.81
N ASN A 428 23.92 -33.12 -8.89
CA ASN A 428 25.16 -33.56 -9.52
C ASN A 428 25.95 -32.38 -10.11
N LEU A 429 25.27 -31.50 -10.85
CA LEU A 429 25.88 -30.30 -11.43
C LEU A 429 26.45 -29.37 -10.35
N ILE A 430 25.72 -29.17 -9.24
CA ILE A 430 26.19 -28.37 -8.11
C ILE A 430 27.45 -28.99 -7.50
N ALA A 431 27.49 -30.31 -7.33
CA ALA A 431 28.66 -31.01 -6.79
C ALA A 431 29.89 -30.86 -7.71
N ASP A 432 29.72 -30.99 -9.03
CA ASP A 432 30.81 -30.79 -10.01
C ASP A 432 31.32 -29.34 -10.00
N ALA A 433 30.42 -28.37 -10.10
CA ALA A 433 30.77 -26.94 -10.12
C ALA A 433 31.49 -26.53 -8.82
N ARG A 434 30.99 -26.98 -7.66
CA ARG A 434 31.64 -26.75 -6.36
C ARG A 434 33.01 -27.43 -6.29
N GLY A 435 33.15 -28.64 -6.83
CA GLY A 435 34.44 -29.35 -6.92
C GLY A 435 35.50 -28.59 -7.71
N ARG A 436 35.09 -27.79 -8.70
CA ARG A 436 35.96 -26.87 -9.47
C ARG A 436 36.16 -25.49 -8.80
N GLY A 437 35.57 -25.26 -7.63
CA GLY A 437 35.60 -23.97 -6.92
C GLY A 437 34.68 -22.90 -7.51
N GLN A 438 33.78 -23.27 -8.43
CA GLN A 438 32.86 -22.32 -9.07
C GLN A 438 31.72 -21.95 -8.10
N PRO A 439 31.41 -20.66 -7.89
CA PRO A 439 30.25 -20.26 -7.09
C PRO A 439 28.95 -20.54 -7.84
N ILE A 440 27.92 -20.95 -7.10
CA ILE A 440 26.61 -21.33 -7.64
C ILE A 440 25.49 -20.55 -6.94
N LEU A 441 24.59 -20.00 -7.76
CA LEU A 441 23.28 -19.49 -7.31
C LEU A 441 22.17 -20.32 -7.95
N VAL A 442 21.35 -20.96 -7.11
CA VAL A 442 20.19 -21.75 -7.54
C VAL A 442 18.92 -20.95 -7.28
N GLY A 443 18.10 -20.73 -8.30
CA GLY A 443 16.79 -20.11 -8.18
C GLY A 443 15.67 -21.15 -8.20
N THR A 444 14.84 -21.17 -7.16
CA THR A 444 13.64 -22.02 -7.05
C THR A 444 12.38 -21.18 -7.05
N THR A 445 11.21 -21.79 -7.23
CA THR A 445 9.90 -21.09 -7.26
C THR A 445 9.19 -21.07 -5.90
N SER A 446 9.57 -21.95 -4.96
CA SER A 446 8.93 -22.06 -3.64
C SER A 446 9.94 -22.39 -2.53
N ILE A 447 9.57 -22.06 -1.29
CA ILE A 447 10.37 -22.37 -0.09
C ILE A 447 10.52 -23.89 0.07
N GLU A 448 9.43 -24.63 -0.18
CA GLU A 448 9.42 -26.10 -0.12
C GLU A 448 10.48 -26.71 -1.06
N LYS A 449 10.54 -26.25 -2.31
CA LYS A 449 11.53 -26.72 -3.29
C LYS A 449 12.95 -26.33 -2.90
N SER A 450 13.15 -25.16 -2.28
CA SER A 450 14.46 -24.76 -1.73
C SER A 450 14.93 -25.69 -0.62
N GLU A 451 14.07 -26.00 0.34
CA GLU A 451 14.40 -26.90 1.45
C GLU A 451 14.63 -28.33 0.96
N MET A 452 13.78 -28.83 0.04
CA MET A 452 13.96 -30.15 -0.58
C MET A 452 15.32 -30.26 -1.28
N LEU A 453 15.71 -29.27 -2.07
CA LEU A 453 17.03 -29.26 -2.71
C LEU A 453 18.16 -29.19 -1.68
N ALA A 454 18.01 -28.37 -0.63
CA ALA A 454 18.99 -28.29 0.45
C ALA A 454 19.20 -29.65 1.15
N GLU A 455 18.12 -30.41 1.38
CA GLU A 455 18.20 -31.76 1.94
C GLU A 455 18.93 -32.75 1.02
N ILE A 456 18.62 -32.73 -0.28
CA ILE A 456 19.30 -33.57 -1.28
C ILE A 456 20.82 -33.27 -1.30
N LEU A 457 21.18 -31.99 -1.28
CA LEU A 457 22.59 -31.57 -1.27
C LEU A 457 23.32 -31.95 0.03
N ARG A 458 22.64 -31.82 1.19
CA ARG A 458 23.18 -32.31 2.48
C ARG A 458 23.42 -33.83 2.44
N GLY A 459 22.51 -34.58 1.82
CA GLY A 459 22.67 -36.02 1.58
C GLY A 459 23.90 -36.38 0.73
N LYS A 460 24.29 -35.49 -0.20
CA LYS A 460 25.53 -35.62 -1.01
C LYS A 460 26.78 -35.06 -0.32
N GLY A 461 26.71 -34.69 0.97
CA GLY A 461 27.85 -34.22 1.75
C GLY A 461 28.15 -32.72 1.63
N ILE A 462 27.30 -31.95 0.95
CA ILE A 462 27.42 -30.49 0.79
C ILE A 462 26.71 -29.85 1.98
N LYS A 463 27.46 -29.47 3.02
CA LYS A 463 26.88 -28.92 4.27
C LYS A 463 26.81 -27.39 4.30
N ASP A 464 27.78 -26.72 3.68
CA ASP A 464 27.83 -25.25 3.63
C ASP A 464 26.95 -24.75 2.49
N ILE A 465 25.65 -24.64 2.77
CA ILE A 465 24.61 -24.14 1.85
C ILE A 465 23.90 -22.99 2.54
N ALA A 466 23.74 -21.87 1.83
CA ALA A 466 22.92 -20.77 2.29
C ALA A 466 21.56 -20.79 1.57
N VAL A 467 20.46 -20.76 2.33
CA VAL A 467 19.09 -20.77 1.79
C VAL A 467 18.42 -19.43 2.11
N LEU A 468 17.88 -18.78 1.08
CA LEU A 468 17.24 -17.46 1.16
C LEU A 468 15.73 -17.61 0.92
N ASN A 469 14.94 -17.27 1.95
CA ASN A 469 13.50 -17.50 1.97
C ASN A 469 12.65 -16.21 1.90
N ALA A 470 13.26 -15.07 1.53
CA ALA A 470 12.62 -13.75 1.42
C ALA A 470 11.94 -13.24 2.71
N ARG A 471 12.48 -13.57 3.90
CA ARG A 471 11.96 -13.16 5.21
C ARG A 471 12.80 -12.08 5.89
N HIS A 472 14.12 -12.10 5.72
CA HIS A 472 15.05 -11.24 6.45
C HIS A 472 16.00 -10.54 5.47
N HIS A 473 15.57 -9.42 4.89
CA HIS A 473 16.27 -8.77 3.79
C HIS A 473 17.74 -8.41 4.08
N GLU A 474 18.05 -7.97 5.30
CA GLU A 474 19.43 -7.60 5.68
C GLU A 474 20.36 -8.83 5.73
N GLN A 475 19.93 -9.91 6.39
CA GLN A 475 20.68 -11.17 6.45
C GLN A 475 20.82 -11.80 5.06
N GLU A 476 19.76 -11.72 4.26
CA GLU A 476 19.77 -12.19 2.88
C GLU A 476 20.76 -11.42 2.02
N ALA A 477 20.82 -10.09 2.18
CA ALA A 477 21.79 -9.27 1.47
C ALA A 477 23.24 -9.65 1.81
N GLN A 478 23.53 -9.96 3.09
CA GLN A 478 24.85 -10.45 3.50
C GLN A 478 25.19 -11.78 2.84
N ILE A 479 24.26 -12.75 2.86
CA ILE A 479 24.45 -14.06 2.21
C ILE A 479 24.69 -13.89 0.70
N VAL A 480 23.94 -13.01 0.03
CA VAL A 480 24.05 -12.77 -1.41
C VAL A 480 25.38 -12.10 -1.76
N ALA A 481 25.88 -11.22 -0.92
CA ALA A 481 27.18 -10.59 -1.10
C ALA A 481 28.34 -11.61 -1.03
N ASP A 482 28.19 -12.66 -0.22
CA ASP A 482 29.15 -13.76 -0.10
C ASP A 482 28.93 -14.86 -1.15
N ALA A 483 27.83 -14.84 -1.91
CA ALA A 483 27.51 -15.85 -2.93
C ALA A 483 28.51 -15.90 -4.09
N GLY A 484 29.32 -14.85 -4.28
CA GLY A 484 30.37 -14.77 -5.30
C GLY A 484 31.72 -15.35 -4.88
N VAL A 485 31.84 -15.89 -3.67
CA VAL A 485 33.08 -16.49 -3.14
C VAL A 485 33.28 -17.91 -3.68
N SER A 486 34.54 -18.30 -3.90
CA SER A 486 34.92 -19.61 -4.45
C SER A 486 34.22 -20.78 -3.72
N GLY A 487 33.48 -21.60 -4.46
CA GLY A 487 32.78 -22.78 -3.95
C GLY A 487 31.51 -22.52 -3.13
N ALA A 488 31.05 -21.26 -3.03
CA ALA A 488 29.81 -20.92 -2.36
C ALA A 488 28.58 -21.50 -3.09
N VAL A 489 27.64 -22.06 -2.33
CA VAL A 489 26.37 -22.58 -2.85
C VAL A 489 25.22 -21.84 -2.17
N THR A 490 24.49 -21.05 -2.96
CA THR A 490 23.37 -20.24 -2.48
C THR A 490 22.09 -20.67 -3.18
N ILE A 491 21.03 -20.95 -2.42
CA ILE A 491 19.70 -21.28 -2.92
C ILE A 491 18.79 -20.09 -2.61
N ALA A 492 18.16 -19.54 -3.63
CA ALA A 492 17.25 -18.41 -3.53
C ALA A 492 15.83 -18.82 -3.95
N THR A 493 14.87 -18.64 -3.05
CA THR A 493 13.45 -18.74 -3.40
C THR A 493 13.01 -17.50 -4.17
N ASN A 494 12.42 -17.72 -5.34
CA ASN A 494 12.02 -16.71 -6.32
C ASN A 494 13.17 -15.73 -6.62
N MET A 495 13.07 -14.53 -6.05
CA MET A 495 14.02 -13.44 -6.25
C MET A 495 14.57 -12.91 -4.92
N ALA A 496 14.68 -13.78 -3.92
CA ALA A 496 15.36 -13.44 -2.68
C ALA A 496 16.78 -12.92 -2.96
N GLY A 497 17.23 -11.92 -2.21
CA GLY A 497 18.47 -11.20 -2.52
C GLY A 497 18.37 -10.17 -3.66
N ARG A 498 17.15 -9.72 -3.99
CA ARG A 498 16.92 -8.64 -4.94
C ARG A 498 17.61 -7.36 -4.50
N GLY A 499 18.13 -6.60 -5.48
CA GLY A 499 18.83 -5.33 -5.22
C GLY A 499 20.29 -5.47 -4.76
N THR A 500 20.76 -6.64 -4.33
CA THR A 500 22.17 -6.85 -3.95
C THR A 500 23.01 -7.40 -5.12
N ASP A 501 24.19 -6.82 -5.32
CA ASP A 501 25.16 -7.28 -6.33
C ASP A 501 25.96 -8.47 -5.81
N ILE A 502 26.19 -9.46 -6.67
CA ILE A 502 27.02 -10.63 -6.39
C ILE A 502 28.39 -10.36 -6.99
N GLN A 503 29.30 -9.83 -6.18
CA GLN A 503 30.67 -9.53 -6.60
C GLN A 503 31.52 -10.81 -6.51
N LEU A 504 32.17 -11.17 -7.62
CA LEU A 504 33.09 -12.31 -7.64
C LEU A 504 34.29 -12.04 -6.73
N GLY A 505 34.60 -12.97 -5.83
CA GLY A 505 35.67 -12.82 -4.82
C GLY A 505 35.21 -12.19 -3.49
N GLY A 506 33.94 -11.79 -3.39
CA GLY A 506 33.34 -11.21 -2.18
C GLY A 506 33.16 -9.69 -2.25
N ASN A 507 32.25 -9.17 -1.42
CA ASN A 507 31.91 -7.75 -1.38
C ASN A 507 32.87 -6.96 -0.47
N LEU A 508 33.51 -5.93 -1.01
CA LEU A 508 34.50 -5.13 -0.28
C LEU A 508 33.89 -4.39 0.91
N GLU A 509 32.78 -3.67 0.73
CA GLU A 509 32.19 -2.82 1.77
C GLU A 509 31.73 -3.65 2.97
N MET A 510 31.01 -4.76 2.72
CA MET A 510 30.53 -5.63 3.79
C MET A 510 31.68 -6.32 4.53
N ARG A 511 32.76 -6.71 3.84
CA ARG A 511 33.94 -7.27 4.50
C ARG A 511 34.67 -6.23 5.34
N ILE A 512 34.73 -4.97 4.91
CA ILE A 512 35.29 -3.89 5.73
C ILE A 512 34.44 -3.68 6.98
N GLU A 513 33.11 -3.63 6.84
CA GLU A 513 32.20 -3.44 7.97
C GLU A 513 32.32 -4.57 9.00
N LYS A 514 32.52 -5.81 8.56
CA LYS A 514 32.64 -6.99 9.42
C LYS A 514 34.04 -7.20 10.00
N GLU A 515 35.08 -7.11 9.16
CA GLU A 515 36.46 -7.46 9.51
C GLU A 515 37.30 -6.28 10.01
N ALA A 516 36.88 -5.04 9.73
CA ALA A 516 37.51 -3.82 10.21
C ALA A 516 36.65 -3.07 11.23
N ALA A 517 35.60 -3.71 11.78
CA ALA A 517 34.80 -3.18 12.87
C ALA A 517 35.68 -2.88 14.10
N GLY A 518 35.60 -1.65 14.62
CA GLY A 518 36.34 -1.24 15.83
C GLY A 518 37.82 -0.92 15.61
N LEU A 519 38.33 -0.99 14.37
CA LEU A 519 39.68 -0.53 14.03
C LEU A 519 39.65 0.94 13.57
N GLU A 520 40.64 1.74 13.97
CA GLU A 520 40.77 3.15 13.59
C GLU A 520 42.15 3.48 13.01
N GLY A 521 42.24 4.56 12.23
CA GLY A 521 43.48 5.06 11.66
C GLY A 521 44.23 4.05 10.79
N ALA A 522 45.55 3.98 10.96
CA ALA A 522 46.44 3.18 10.10
C ALA A 522 46.18 1.67 10.16
N GLU A 523 45.65 1.15 11.28
CA GLU A 523 45.32 -0.27 11.42
C GLU A 523 44.11 -0.65 10.56
N ARG A 524 43.11 0.24 10.50
CA ARG A 524 41.94 0.07 9.63
C ARG A 524 42.36 0.08 8.16
N ASP A 525 43.21 1.02 7.77
CA ASP A 525 43.70 1.13 6.39
C ASP A 525 44.51 -0.10 5.95
N ALA A 526 45.36 -0.61 6.85
CA ALA A 526 46.10 -1.85 6.61
C ALA A 526 45.16 -3.04 6.42
N LYS A 527 44.10 -3.15 7.24
CA LYS A 527 43.09 -4.20 7.11
C LYS A 527 42.30 -4.09 5.82
N ILE A 528 41.91 -2.88 5.43
CA ILE A 528 41.24 -2.61 4.14
C ILE A 528 42.12 -3.05 2.96
N ALA A 529 43.43 -2.76 3.01
CA ALA A 529 44.36 -3.17 1.97
C ALA A 529 44.51 -4.70 1.90
N GLU A 530 44.55 -5.38 3.05
CA GLU A 530 44.54 -6.85 3.11
C GLU A 530 43.27 -7.44 2.49
N ILE A 531 42.09 -6.93 2.85
CA ILE A 531 40.80 -7.38 2.32
C ILE A 531 40.77 -7.21 0.80
N LYS A 532 41.19 -6.05 0.27
CA LYS A 532 41.26 -5.79 -1.17
C LYS A 532 42.13 -6.82 -1.90
N ARG A 533 43.28 -7.18 -1.32
CA ARG A 533 44.18 -8.19 -1.89
C ARG A 533 43.50 -9.57 -1.92
N THR A 534 42.92 -9.99 -0.81
CA THR A 534 42.23 -11.29 -0.71
C THR A 534 41.07 -11.40 -1.70
N ILE A 535 40.24 -10.36 -1.80
CA ILE A 535 39.13 -10.31 -2.79
C ILE A 535 39.68 -10.43 -4.21
N ALA A 536 40.78 -9.75 -4.54
CA ALA A 536 41.37 -9.83 -5.88
C ALA A 536 41.90 -11.25 -6.20
N GLU A 537 42.54 -11.91 -5.24
CA GLU A 537 43.02 -13.29 -5.38
C GLU A 537 41.86 -14.28 -5.56
N ASP A 538 40.82 -14.17 -4.74
CA ASP A 538 39.64 -15.04 -4.83
C ASP A 538 38.82 -14.76 -6.09
N LYS A 539 38.71 -13.50 -6.51
CA LYS A 539 38.11 -13.14 -7.80
C LYS A 539 38.83 -13.82 -8.96
N ALA A 540 40.17 -13.84 -8.95
CA ALA A 540 40.95 -14.51 -9.99
C ALA A 540 40.66 -16.02 -10.05
N LYS A 541 40.53 -16.69 -8.90
CA LYS A 541 40.14 -18.12 -8.83
C LYS A 541 38.75 -18.35 -9.41
N VAL A 542 37.79 -17.52 -9.04
CA VAL A 542 36.40 -17.62 -9.51
C VAL A 542 36.30 -17.39 -11.01
N LEU A 543 37.03 -16.40 -11.55
CA LEU A 543 37.09 -16.15 -12.99
C LEU A 543 37.68 -17.34 -13.74
N ALA A 544 38.75 -17.95 -13.22
CA ALA A 544 39.36 -19.15 -13.79
C ALA A 544 38.43 -20.38 -13.72
N ALA A 545 37.58 -20.47 -12.69
CA ALA A 545 36.57 -21.52 -12.54
C ALA A 545 35.35 -21.35 -13.47
N GLY A 546 35.27 -20.25 -14.24
CA GLY A 546 34.19 -19.97 -15.19
C GLY A 546 33.19 -18.90 -14.74
N GLY A 547 33.46 -18.20 -13.63
CA GLY A 547 32.57 -17.19 -13.04
C GLY A 547 31.34 -17.80 -12.36
N LEU A 548 30.36 -16.95 -12.02
CA LEU A 548 29.13 -17.39 -11.34
C LEU A 548 28.29 -18.31 -12.22
N TYR A 549 27.86 -19.45 -11.67
CA TYR A 549 26.94 -20.39 -12.32
C TYR A 549 25.52 -20.18 -11.79
N ILE A 550 24.59 -19.86 -12.69
CA ILE A 550 23.16 -19.71 -12.36
C ILE A 550 22.41 -20.98 -12.75
N ILE A 551 21.67 -21.55 -11.80
CA ILE A 551 20.81 -22.71 -12.03
C ILE A 551 19.37 -22.33 -11.75
N GLY A 552 18.51 -22.35 -12.76
CA GLY A 552 17.06 -22.27 -12.58
C GLY A 552 16.49 -23.67 -12.41
N THR A 553 15.79 -23.94 -11.30
CA THR A 553 15.19 -25.28 -11.10
C THR A 553 13.88 -25.49 -11.84
N GLU A 554 13.28 -24.39 -12.31
CA GLU A 554 12.03 -24.30 -13.07
C GLU A 554 11.99 -23.00 -13.86
N ARG A 555 11.01 -22.88 -14.76
CA ARG A 555 10.67 -21.63 -15.47
C ARG A 555 9.59 -20.89 -14.70
N HIS A 556 9.75 -19.58 -14.55
CA HIS A 556 8.71 -18.74 -13.96
C HIS A 556 7.57 -18.51 -14.95
N GLU A 557 6.45 -17.99 -14.45
CA GLU A 557 5.31 -17.56 -15.28
C GLU A 557 5.71 -16.51 -16.33
N SER A 558 6.73 -15.71 -16.02
CA SER A 558 7.26 -14.68 -16.91
C SER A 558 8.73 -14.93 -17.28
N ARG A 559 9.03 -14.74 -18.57
CA ARG A 559 10.39 -14.83 -19.12
C ARG A 559 11.31 -13.75 -18.52
N ARG A 560 10.72 -12.64 -18.10
CA ARG A 560 11.42 -11.51 -17.46
C ARG A 560 12.14 -11.95 -16.18
N ILE A 561 11.44 -12.65 -15.30
CA ILE A 561 11.96 -13.15 -14.03
C ILE A 561 13.11 -14.15 -14.26
N ASP A 562 12.95 -15.05 -15.23
CA ASP A 562 14.03 -15.96 -15.63
C ASP A 562 15.28 -15.19 -16.09
N ASN A 563 15.09 -14.14 -16.90
CA ASN A 563 16.19 -13.32 -17.40
C ASN A 563 16.86 -12.49 -16.29
N GLN A 564 16.13 -12.10 -15.26
CA GLN A 564 16.70 -11.46 -14.07
C GLN A 564 17.59 -12.41 -13.29
N LEU A 565 17.16 -13.67 -13.13
CA LEU A 565 17.97 -14.72 -12.52
C LEU A 565 19.26 -14.95 -13.32
N ARG A 566 19.17 -15.11 -14.65
CA ARG A 566 20.36 -15.19 -15.53
C ARG A 566 21.27 -13.97 -15.40
N GLY A 567 20.66 -12.79 -15.33
CA GLY A 567 21.32 -11.49 -15.19
C GLY A 567 22.14 -11.32 -13.91
N ARG A 568 22.02 -12.24 -12.94
CA ARG A 568 22.89 -12.27 -11.76
C ARG A 568 24.34 -12.61 -12.11
N ALA A 569 24.58 -13.37 -13.17
CA ALA A 569 25.93 -13.72 -13.66
C ALA A 569 26.36 -12.90 -14.90
N GLY A 570 27.68 -12.85 -15.11
CA GLY A 570 28.31 -12.21 -16.28
C GLY A 570 28.23 -10.69 -16.31
N ARG A 571 28.23 -10.05 -15.13
CA ARG A 571 28.18 -8.59 -14.98
C ARG A 571 29.50 -7.95 -15.42
N GLN A 572 29.45 -6.74 -15.99
CA GLN A 572 30.63 -5.99 -16.45
C GLN A 572 31.60 -6.80 -17.35
N GLY A 573 31.07 -7.76 -18.12
CA GLY A 573 31.87 -8.60 -19.01
C GLY A 573 32.62 -9.76 -18.33
N ASP A 574 32.30 -10.06 -17.08
CA ASP A 574 32.76 -11.28 -16.39
C ASP A 574 32.24 -12.54 -17.13
N PRO A 575 32.99 -13.64 -17.12
CA PRO A 575 32.47 -14.95 -17.52
C PRO A 575 31.37 -15.40 -16.55
N GLY A 576 30.51 -16.28 -17.02
CA GLY A 576 29.46 -16.86 -16.22
C GLY A 576 28.66 -17.88 -17.02
N HIS A 577 27.88 -18.68 -16.33
CA HIS A 577 27.03 -19.70 -16.93
C HIS A 577 25.59 -19.53 -16.44
N SER A 578 24.62 -19.86 -17.28
CA SER A 578 23.24 -20.06 -16.83
C SER A 578 22.63 -21.28 -17.49
N LYS A 579 21.89 -22.06 -16.71
CA LYS A 579 21.15 -23.25 -17.18
C LYS A 579 19.84 -23.40 -16.43
N PHE A 580 18.78 -23.78 -17.15
CA PHE A 580 17.48 -24.07 -16.54
C PHE A 580 17.18 -25.56 -16.66
N PHE A 581 16.57 -26.09 -15.61
CA PHE A 581 16.14 -27.47 -15.48
C PHE A 581 14.61 -27.47 -15.38
N LEU A 582 13.96 -28.39 -16.08
CA LEU A 582 12.51 -28.48 -16.18
C LEU A 582 12.05 -29.91 -16.02
N SER A 583 10.86 -30.12 -15.46
CA SER A 583 10.19 -31.41 -15.46
C SER A 583 8.77 -31.30 -16.00
N LEU A 584 8.22 -32.37 -16.57
CA LEU A 584 6.82 -32.42 -17.00
C LEU A 584 5.83 -32.26 -15.82
N GLN A 585 6.29 -32.44 -14.59
CA GLN A 585 5.52 -32.32 -13.36
C GLN A 585 5.52 -30.90 -12.77
N ASP A 586 6.33 -30.00 -13.34
CA ASP A 586 6.43 -28.61 -12.90
C ASP A 586 5.13 -27.84 -13.16
N ASP A 587 4.88 -26.81 -12.36
CA ASP A 587 3.60 -26.08 -12.36
C ASP A 587 3.27 -25.43 -13.71
N LEU A 588 4.28 -24.88 -14.40
CA LEU A 588 4.12 -24.32 -15.75
C LEU A 588 3.71 -25.38 -16.78
N MET A 589 4.15 -26.63 -16.61
CA MET A 589 3.88 -27.73 -17.53
C MET A 589 2.46 -28.27 -17.38
N ARG A 590 1.81 -28.07 -16.23
CA ARG A 590 0.41 -28.47 -15.98
C ARG A 590 -0.60 -27.74 -16.87
N ILE A 591 -0.22 -26.59 -17.42
CA ILE A 591 -1.05 -25.80 -18.36
C ILE A 591 -1.16 -26.51 -19.73
N PHE A 592 -0.27 -27.48 -20.01
CA PHE A 592 -0.28 -28.26 -21.23
C PHE A 592 -1.03 -29.60 -21.07
N PRO A 593 -1.47 -30.22 -22.19
CA PRO A 593 -1.92 -31.62 -22.18
C PRO A 593 -0.73 -32.55 -21.92
N VAL A 594 -0.41 -32.78 -20.64
CA VAL A 594 0.76 -33.55 -20.17
C VAL A 594 0.79 -34.96 -20.77
N GLU A 595 -0.37 -35.59 -20.98
CA GLU A 595 -0.51 -36.93 -21.56
C GLU A 595 0.04 -37.03 -22.99
N SER A 596 -0.13 -35.96 -23.79
CA SER A 596 0.38 -35.92 -25.17
C SER A 596 1.91 -35.81 -25.22
N MET A 597 2.49 -35.12 -24.24
CA MET A 597 3.94 -34.96 -24.13
C MET A 597 4.58 -36.20 -23.52
N ASP A 598 4.05 -36.75 -22.42
CA ASP A 598 4.60 -37.95 -21.80
C ASP A 598 4.58 -39.17 -22.75
N SER A 599 3.50 -39.32 -23.53
CA SER A 599 3.41 -40.37 -24.55
C SER A 599 4.36 -40.17 -25.74
N MET A 600 4.64 -38.93 -26.14
CA MET A 600 5.63 -38.62 -27.17
C MET A 600 7.05 -38.86 -26.67
N LEU A 601 7.35 -38.47 -25.43
CA LEU A 601 8.67 -38.62 -24.81
C LEU A 601 8.99 -40.09 -24.51
N SER A 602 7.99 -40.87 -24.09
CA SER A 602 8.12 -42.32 -23.96
C SER A 602 8.39 -43.01 -25.30
N LYS A 603 7.83 -42.50 -26.41
CA LYS A 603 8.11 -43.02 -27.77
C LYS A 603 9.47 -42.61 -28.33
N LEU A 604 10.04 -41.51 -27.85
CA LEU A 604 11.38 -41.04 -28.20
C LEU A 604 12.49 -41.83 -27.50
N GLY A 605 12.15 -42.71 -26.55
CA GLY A 605 13.08 -43.67 -25.95
C GLY A 605 14.01 -43.07 -24.89
N LEU A 606 13.59 -42.02 -24.17
CA LEU A 606 14.40 -41.48 -23.07
C LEU A 606 14.59 -42.50 -21.95
N GLU A 607 15.86 -42.77 -21.64
CA GLU A 607 16.23 -43.56 -20.48
C GLU A 607 16.16 -42.74 -19.18
N GLN A 608 16.10 -43.44 -18.05
CA GLN A 608 16.02 -42.81 -16.74
C GLN A 608 17.28 -41.97 -16.47
N GLY A 609 17.10 -40.66 -16.23
CA GLY A 609 18.20 -39.72 -16.00
C GLY A 609 18.72 -39.01 -17.26
N GLU A 610 18.20 -39.30 -18.44
CA GLU A 610 18.53 -38.52 -19.64
C GLU A 610 17.68 -37.25 -19.74
N SER A 611 18.31 -36.15 -20.17
CA SER A 611 17.61 -34.88 -20.41
C SER A 611 17.42 -34.63 -21.90
N ILE A 612 16.30 -34.01 -22.25
CA ILE A 612 16.03 -33.62 -23.63
C ILE A 612 16.50 -32.19 -23.84
N THR A 613 17.31 -32.00 -24.87
CA THR A 613 17.59 -30.69 -25.45
C THR A 613 17.05 -30.69 -26.88
N HIS A 614 15.84 -30.15 -27.08
CA HIS A 614 15.30 -30.03 -28.43
C HIS A 614 14.63 -28.66 -28.64
N PRO A 615 15.03 -27.91 -29.70
CA PRO A 615 14.53 -26.56 -29.97
C PRO A 615 13.00 -26.40 -30.05
N TRP A 616 12.25 -27.46 -30.36
CA TRP A 616 10.78 -27.41 -30.39
C TRP A 616 10.16 -27.31 -28.99
N VAL A 617 10.73 -27.97 -27.97
CA VAL A 617 10.22 -27.90 -26.59
C VAL A 617 10.51 -26.52 -26.02
N THR A 618 11.73 -25.99 -26.23
CA THR A 618 12.09 -24.63 -25.84
C THR A 618 11.11 -23.61 -26.43
N LYS A 619 10.79 -23.71 -27.73
CA LYS A 619 9.77 -22.85 -28.37
C LYS A 619 8.36 -23.06 -27.82
N ALA A 620 8.00 -24.28 -27.43
CA ALA A 620 6.69 -24.56 -26.82
C ALA A 620 6.57 -23.91 -25.44
N ILE A 621 7.62 -24.00 -24.62
CA ILE A 621 7.72 -23.34 -23.30
C ILE A 621 7.64 -21.82 -23.47
N GLU A 622 8.40 -21.24 -24.39
CA GLU A 622 8.36 -19.80 -24.68
C GLU A 622 6.94 -19.33 -25.05
N ARG A 623 6.19 -20.13 -25.83
CA ARG A 623 4.79 -19.82 -26.18
C ARG A 623 3.85 -19.92 -24.98
N ALA A 624 4.07 -20.86 -24.06
CA ALA A 624 3.26 -20.93 -22.85
C ALA A 624 3.52 -19.76 -21.92
N GLN A 625 4.79 -19.41 -21.67
CA GLN A 625 5.13 -18.22 -20.89
C GLN A 625 4.45 -16.98 -21.48
N ALA A 626 4.55 -16.76 -22.80
CA ALA A 626 3.88 -15.64 -23.47
C ALA A 626 2.34 -15.67 -23.32
N ARG A 627 1.72 -16.86 -23.28
CA ARG A 627 0.27 -17.00 -23.07
C ARG A 627 -0.15 -16.69 -21.64
N VAL A 628 0.65 -17.13 -20.66
CA VAL A 628 0.44 -16.83 -19.24
C VAL A 628 0.65 -15.33 -18.98
N GLU A 629 1.70 -14.74 -19.55
CA GLU A 629 1.96 -13.30 -19.51
C GLU A 629 0.79 -12.50 -20.10
N ALA A 630 0.31 -12.85 -21.30
CA ALA A 630 -0.84 -12.21 -21.92
C ALA A 630 -2.12 -12.33 -21.06
N ARG A 631 -2.39 -13.52 -20.50
CA ARG A 631 -3.53 -13.71 -19.58
C ARG A 631 -3.40 -12.84 -18.34
N ASN A 632 -2.21 -12.78 -17.74
CA ASN A 632 -1.97 -11.97 -16.55
C ASN A 632 -2.08 -10.47 -16.86
N PHE A 633 -1.63 -10.04 -18.05
CA PHE A 633 -1.83 -8.69 -18.55
C PHE A 633 -3.31 -8.36 -18.73
N ASP A 634 -4.10 -9.25 -19.33
CA ASP A 634 -5.56 -9.05 -19.48
C ASP A 634 -6.27 -8.91 -18.13
N ILE A 635 -5.88 -9.72 -17.14
CA ILE A 635 -6.40 -9.62 -15.77
C ILE A 635 -6.08 -8.24 -15.16
N ARG A 636 -4.82 -7.80 -15.21
CA ARG A 636 -4.40 -6.48 -14.70
C ARG A 636 -5.11 -5.35 -15.43
N LYS A 637 -5.22 -5.44 -16.75
CA LYS A 637 -5.92 -4.46 -17.59
C LYS A 637 -7.39 -4.36 -17.23
N ASN A 638 -8.04 -5.49 -16.92
CA ASN A 638 -9.43 -5.48 -16.45
C ASN A 638 -9.55 -4.85 -15.06
N ILE A 639 -8.70 -5.22 -14.10
CA ILE A 639 -8.69 -4.60 -12.75
C ILE A 639 -8.53 -3.08 -12.86
N LEU A 640 -7.59 -2.62 -13.69
CA LEU A 640 -7.37 -1.19 -13.93
C LEU A 640 -8.60 -0.49 -14.50
N LYS A 641 -9.30 -1.11 -15.46
CA LYS A 641 -10.51 -0.51 -16.07
C LYS A 641 -11.62 -0.27 -15.06
N TYR A 642 -11.81 -1.18 -14.09
CA TYR A 642 -12.78 -0.99 -13.01
C TYR A 642 -12.30 0.09 -12.02
N ASP A 643 -11.02 0.06 -11.62
CA ASP A 643 -10.47 1.10 -10.73
C ASP A 643 -10.42 2.48 -11.40
N ASP A 644 -10.31 2.60 -12.73
CA ASP A 644 -10.35 3.89 -13.43
C ASP A 644 -11.68 4.62 -13.22
N VAL A 645 -12.80 3.89 -13.19
CA VAL A 645 -14.13 4.46 -12.88
C VAL A 645 -14.15 5.00 -11.45
N MET A 646 -13.67 4.19 -10.50
CA MET A 646 -13.52 4.60 -9.10
C MET A 646 -12.60 5.80 -8.95
N ASN A 647 -11.51 5.82 -9.72
CA ASN A 647 -10.45 6.82 -9.61
C ASN A 647 -10.91 8.19 -10.10
N ASP A 648 -11.76 8.25 -11.12
CA ASP A 648 -12.32 9.52 -11.58
C ASP A 648 -13.26 10.13 -10.52
N GLN A 649 -14.11 9.31 -9.90
CA GLN A 649 -14.95 9.74 -8.77
C GLN A 649 -14.10 10.13 -7.55
N ARG A 650 -13.08 9.34 -7.22
CA ARG A 650 -12.13 9.60 -6.13
C ARG A 650 -11.42 10.94 -6.33
N LYS A 651 -10.96 11.24 -7.54
CA LYS A 651 -10.33 12.53 -7.85
C LYS A 651 -11.28 13.69 -7.62
N ALA A 652 -12.54 13.57 -8.03
CA ALA A 652 -13.55 14.60 -7.79
C ALA A 652 -13.73 14.85 -6.29
N ILE A 653 -14.02 13.78 -5.52
CA ILE A 653 -14.21 13.86 -4.06
C ILE A 653 -12.96 14.39 -3.35
N PHE A 654 -11.77 13.90 -3.69
CA PHE A 654 -10.53 14.33 -3.03
C PHE A 654 -10.16 15.77 -3.39
N THR A 655 -10.43 16.21 -4.62
CA THR A 655 -10.19 17.61 -5.02
C THR A 655 -11.11 18.54 -4.24
N GLU A 656 -12.41 18.25 -4.24
CA GLU A 656 -13.41 19.01 -3.48
C GLU A 656 -13.09 19.02 -1.98
N ARG A 657 -12.73 17.87 -1.41
CA ARG A 657 -12.32 17.75 -0.02
C ARG A 657 -11.10 18.63 0.31
N LEU A 658 -10.08 18.65 -0.54
CA LEU A 658 -8.91 19.50 -0.34
C LEU A 658 -9.26 20.99 -0.47
N GLU A 659 -10.11 21.36 -1.42
CA GLU A 659 -10.60 22.74 -1.57
C GLU A 659 -11.39 23.19 -0.33
N LEU A 660 -12.27 22.34 0.20
CA LEU A 660 -13.01 22.61 1.44
C LEU A 660 -12.09 22.67 2.67
N MET A 661 -11.05 21.84 2.72
CA MET A 661 -10.02 21.90 3.78
C MET A 661 -9.19 23.17 3.72
N ASP A 662 -8.89 23.67 2.52
CA ASP A 662 -8.08 24.87 2.29
C ASP A 662 -8.91 26.16 2.44
N SER A 663 -10.23 26.09 2.27
CA SER A 663 -11.13 27.26 2.42
C SER A 663 -11.29 27.70 3.89
N GLU A 664 -11.26 29.01 4.12
CA GLU A 664 -11.58 29.64 5.41
C GLU A 664 -13.11 29.76 5.63
N ASP A 665 -13.88 29.85 4.55
CA ASP A 665 -15.34 30.00 4.58
C ASP A 665 -16.02 28.99 3.62
N VAL A 666 -17.02 28.28 4.13
CA VAL A 666 -17.81 27.29 3.39
C VAL A 666 -19.30 27.64 3.35
N ALA A 667 -19.67 28.86 3.78
CA ALA A 667 -21.06 29.30 3.87
C ALA A 667 -21.80 29.24 2.55
N GLU A 668 -21.14 29.69 1.48
CA GLU A 668 -21.74 29.77 0.14
C GLU A 668 -22.11 28.37 -0.32
N THR A 669 -21.17 27.42 -0.23
CA THR A 669 -21.42 26.00 -0.51
C THR A 669 -22.58 25.45 0.33
N VAL A 670 -22.59 25.69 1.64
CA VAL A 670 -23.67 25.22 2.53
C VAL A 670 -25.02 25.85 2.18
N ASN A 671 -25.05 27.12 1.78
CA ASN A 671 -26.26 27.82 1.36
C ASN A 671 -26.79 27.24 0.05
N GLU A 672 -25.92 27.01 -0.94
CA GLU A 672 -26.28 26.36 -2.20
C GLU A 672 -26.83 24.95 -1.96
N MET A 673 -26.19 24.15 -1.09
CA MET A 673 -26.70 22.83 -0.71
C MET A 673 -28.09 22.92 -0.09
N ARG A 674 -28.31 23.88 0.82
CA ARG A 674 -29.62 24.11 1.45
C ARG A 674 -30.69 24.51 0.43
N HIS A 675 -30.37 25.43 -0.47
CA HIS A 675 -31.29 25.88 -1.53
C HIS A 675 -31.67 24.74 -2.46
N GLN A 676 -30.68 23.92 -2.86
CA GLN A 676 -30.95 22.74 -3.66
C GLN A 676 -31.82 21.71 -2.92
N VAL A 677 -31.62 21.51 -1.61
CA VAL A 677 -32.52 20.65 -0.81
C VAL A 677 -33.95 21.21 -0.79
N VAL A 678 -34.13 22.54 -0.73
CA VAL A 678 -35.46 23.16 -0.89
C VAL A 678 -36.09 22.80 -2.24
N ASP A 679 -35.30 22.88 -3.31
CA ASP A 679 -35.77 22.54 -4.65
C ASP A 679 -36.14 21.06 -4.77
N ASP A 680 -35.35 20.17 -4.14
CA ASP A 680 -35.56 18.72 -4.17
C ASP A 680 -36.82 18.32 -3.37
N ILE A 681 -37.08 18.91 -2.19
CA ILE A 681 -38.31 18.64 -1.42
C ILE A 681 -39.56 19.15 -2.14
N ILE A 682 -39.46 20.31 -2.82
CA ILE A 682 -40.56 20.87 -3.60
C ILE A 682 -40.86 19.96 -4.80
N SER A 683 -39.84 19.55 -5.55
CA SER A 683 -40.02 18.73 -6.75
C SER A 683 -40.62 17.35 -6.42
N LYS A 684 -40.29 16.78 -5.24
CA LYS A 684 -40.88 15.50 -4.77
C LYS A 684 -42.35 15.66 -4.35
N ALA A 685 -42.73 16.79 -3.75
CA ALA A 685 -44.08 17.01 -3.21
C ALA A 685 -45.06 17.70 -4.20
N ILE A 686 -44.53 18.45 -5.17
CA ILE A 686 -45.28 19.23 -6.14
C ILE A 686 -44.94 18.73 -7.55
N PRO A 687 -45.80 17.92 -8.19
CA PRO A 687 -45.58 17.45 -9.56
C PRO A 687 -45.55 18.61 -10.56
N GLU A 688 -44.79 18.45 -11.65
CA GLU A 688 -44.72 19.48 -12.69
C GLU A 688 -46.11 19.82 -13.26
N ARG A 689 -46.44 21.11 -13.30
CA ARG A 689 -47.72 21.65 -13.83
C ARG A 689 -48.97 21.20 -13.05
N ALA A 690 -48.81 20.75 -11.81
CA ALA A 690 -49.93 20.42 -10.92
C ALA A 690 -50.59 21.67 -10.34
N TYR A 691 -51.92 21.63 -10.18
CA TYR A 691 -52.67 22.67 -9.48
C TYR A 691 -52.45 22.57 -7.95
N PRO A 692 -52.63 23.66 -7.17
CA PRO A 692 -52.43 23.65 -5.72
C PRO A 692 -53.17 22.55 -4.95
N GLU A 693 -54.32 22.10 -5.45
CA GLU A 693 -55.11 21.02 -4.85
C GLU A 693 -54.48 19.62 -5.02
N GLN A 694 -53.51 19.48 -5.93
CA GLN A 694 -52.78 18.24 -6.20
C GLN A 694 -51.42 18.18 -5.51
N TRP A 695 -51.06 19.22 -4.74
CA TRP A 695 -49.81 19.26 -4.01
C TRP A 695 -49.86 18.35 -2.79
N GLN A 696 -48.77 17.63 -2.54
CA GLN A 696 -48.64 16.78 -1.36
C GLN A 696 -48.22 17.62 -0.15
N VAL A 697 -49.14 18.45 0.35
CA VAL A 697 -48.90 19.43 1.43
C VAL A 697 -48.33 18.76 2.68
N GLU A 698 -48.89 17.64 3.12
CA GLU A 698 -48.42 16.91 4.31
C GLU A 698 -46.96 16.44 4.15
N GLN A 699 -46.60 15.95 2.96
CA GLN A 699 -45.23 15.53 2.64
C GLN A 699 -44.27 16.71 2.69
N LEU A 700 -44.66 17.87 2.14
CA LEU A 700 -43.82 19.07 2.12
C LEU A 700 -43.61 19.63 3.54
N VAL A 701 -44.65 19.64 4.39
CA VAL A 701 -44.54 20.05 5.79
C VAL A 701 -43.63 19.10 6.58
N ALA A 702 -43.81 17.79 6.41
CA ALA A 702 -42.95 16.79 7.05
C ALA A 702 -41.48 16.90 6.59
N ALA A 703 -41.25 17.14 5.30
CA ALA A 703 -39.92 17.35 4.74
C ALA A 703 -39.27 18.64 5.29
N GLY A 704 -40.00 19.76 5.36
CA GLY A 704 -39.50 21.00 5.98
C GLY A 704 -39.08 20.81 7.43
N LYS A 705 -39.86 20.06 8.21
CA LYS A 705 -39.50 19.74 9.60
C LYS A 705 -38.29 18.81 9.70
N THR A 706 -38.20 17.83 8.80
CA THR A 706 -37.13 16.81 8.84
C THR A 706 -35.80 17.38 8.39
N TYR A 707 -35.74 17.98 7.19
CA TYR A 707 -34.50 18.41 6.56
C TYR A 707 -34.06 19.82 6.99
N LEU A 708 -35.02 20.73 7.21
CA LEU A 708 -34.73 22.15 7.47
C LEU A 708 -35.00 22.55 8.93
N ASN A 709 -35.63 21.67 9.73
CA ASN A 709 -36.05 21.94 11.10
C ASN A 709 -36.88 23.23 11.24
N VAL A 710 -37.78 23.47 10.28
CA VAL A 710 -38.71 24.62 10.28
C VAL A 710 -40.15 24.14 10.12
N ASP A 711 -41.08 24.83 10.77
CA ASP A 711 -42.50 24.60 10.58
C ASP A 711 -42.99 25.43 9.38
N LEU A 712 -43.36 24.75 8.30
CA LEU A 712 -43.84 25.38 7.08
C LEU A 712 -45.37 25.50 7.08
N PRO A 713 -45.95 26.71 7.04
CA PRO A 713 -47.41 26.89 6.98
C PRO A 713 -47.95 26.72 5.54
N VAL A 714 -47.59 25.60 4.87
CA VAL A 714 -47.93 25.35 3.46
C VAL A 714 -49.45 25.27 3.24
N GLU A 715 -50.19 24.70 4.20
CA GLU A 715 -51.66 24.62 4.13
C GLU A 715 -52.32 25.99 4.08
N ALA A 716 -51.75 27.00 4.74
CA ALA A 716 -52.27 28.37 4.65
C ALA A 716 -52.01 28.96 3.26
N TRP A 717 -50.89 28.60 2.63
CA TRP A 717 -50.46 29.14 1.34
C TRP A 717 -51.28 28.61 0.17
N THR A 718 -51.74 27.36 0.21
CA THR A 718 -52.57 26.77 -0.85
C THR A 718 -53.94 27.45 -1.00
N HIS A 719 -54.40 28.18 0.03
CA HIS A 719 -55.63 28.95 0.02
C HIS A 719 -55.46 30.39 -0.49
N GLU A 720 -54.24 30.82 -0.84
CA GLU A 720 -53.95 32.16 -1.35
C GLU A 720 -54.21 32.25 -2.87
N GLU A 721 -54.88 33.31 -3.33
CA GLU A 721 -55.11 33.54 -4.76
C GLU A 721 -53.79 33.85 -5.48
N GLY A 722 -53.49 33.08 -6.54
CA GLY A 722 -52.34 33.31 -7.42
C GLY A 722 -51.03 32.70 -6.94
N ILE A 723 -51.06 31.78 -5.98
CA ILE A 723 -49.85 31.06 -5.57
C ILE A 723 -49.37 30.09 -6.63
N ASP A 724 -48.08 30.15 -6.92
CA ASP A 724 -47.39 29.22 -7.83
C ASP A 724 -46.18 28.58 -7.14
N VAL A 725 -45.57 27.62 -7.83
CA VAL A 725 -44.42 26.85 -7.31
C VAL A 725 -43.24 27.77 -6.99
N GLU A 726 -43.03 28.82 -7.77
CA GLU A 726 -41.93 29.76 -7.57
C GLU A 726 -42.15 30.63 -6.32
N ALA A 727 -43.38 31.08 -6.06
CA ALA A 727 -43.70 31.77 -4.81
C ALA A 727 -43.52 30.87 -3.58
N VAL A 728 -43.85 29.57 -3.68
CA VAL A 728 -43.59 28.60 -2.60
C VAL A 728 -42.09 28.39 -2.40
N ARG A 729 -41.33 28.26 -3.49
CA ARG A 729 -39.86 28.13 -3.46
C ARG A 729 -39.23 29.32 -2.75
N GLU A 730 -39.56 30.54 -3.16
CA GLU A 730 -39.03 31.77 -2.56
C GLU A 730 -39.35 31.84 -1.05
N ARG A 731 -40.58 31.49 -0.65
CA ARG A 731 -40.99 31.50 0.76
C ARG A 731 -40.26 30.48 1.60
N ILE A 732 -40.14 29.23 1.13
CA ILE A 732 -39.43 28.18 1.88
C ILE A 732 -37.94 28.51 1.98
N THR A 733 -37.31 28.93 0.89
CA THR A 733 -35.90 29.36 0.88
C THR A 733 -35.66 30.49 1.88
N LYS A 734 -36.53 31.51 1.89
CA LYS A 734 -36.43 32.62 2.85
C LYS A 734 -36.54 32.15 4.29
N ILE A 735 -37.51 31.30 4.62
CA ILE A 735 -37.69 30.76 5.99
C ILE A 735 -36.46 29.94 6.41
N ALA A 736 -35.93 29.13 5.50
CA ALA A 736 -34.72 28.33 5.75
C ALA A 736 -33.48 29.20 5.99
N ASP A 737 -33.30 30.26 5.19
CA ASP A 737 -32.20 31.22 5.32
C ASP A 737 -32.29 32.04 6.62
N GLU A 738 -33.49 32.47 6.99
CA GLU A 738 -33.72 33.17 8.27
C GLU A 738 -33.41 32.28 9.48
N SER A 739 -33.79 31.00 9.42
CA SER A 739 -33.46 30.00 10.46
C SER A 739 -31.95 29.78 10.58
N ALA A 740 -31.26 29.61 9.44
CA ALA A 740 -29.81 29.45 9.40
C ALA A 740 -29.09 30.71 9.94
N ALA A 741 -29.53 31.90 9.53
CA ALA A 741 -28.97 33.17 10.01
C ALA A 741 -29.18 33.36 11.53
N ALA A 742 -30.34 32.95 12.05
CA ALA A 742 -30.62 32.98 13.49
C ALA A 742 -29.66 32.07 14.28
N LYS A 743 -29.30 30.90 13.74
CA LYS A 743 -28.29 30.02 14.35
C LYS A 743 -26.89 30.66 14.35
N VAL A 744 -26.49 31.27 13.23
CA VAL A 744 -25.21 31.99 13.13
C VAL A 744 -25.13 33.12 14.14
N ALA A 745 -26.21 33.90 14.30
CA ALA A 745 -26.28 34.95 15.31
C ALA A 745 -26.22 34.40 16.75
N ARG A 746 -26.81 33.21 17.00
CA ARG A 746 -26.84 32.58 18.33
C ARG A 746 -25.47 32.07 18.79
N TYR A 747 -24.68 31.48 17.88
CA TYR A 747 -23.43 30.78 18.23
C TYR A 747 -22.15 31.50 17.81
N SER A 748 -22.26 32.66 17.15
CA SER A 748 -21.19 33.41 16.47
C SER A 748 -20.77 32.84 15.09
N PRO A 749 -20.39 33.69 14.13
CA PRO A 749 -19.95 33.25 12.80
C PRO A 749 -18.76 32.29 12.84
N ASP A 750 -17.71 32.59 13.59
CA ASP A 750 -16.47 31.80 13.59
C ASP A 750 -16.69 30.36 14.05
N ILE A 751 -17.49 30.16 15.10
CA ILE A 751 -17.84 28.83 15.61
C ILE A 751 -18.72 28.09 14.59
N MET A 752 -19.70 28.77 13.98
CA MET A 752 -20.56 28.14 12.98
C MET A 752 -19.78 27.72 11.73
N ARG A 753 -18.80 28.52 11.26
CA ARG A 753 -17.93 28.13 10.13
C ARG A 753 -17.13 26.87 10.42
N GLN A 754 -16.59 26.74 11.63
CA GLN A 754 -15.89 25.52 12.03
C GLN A 754 -16.82 24.30 12.08
N VAL A 755 -18.05 24.48 12.57
CA VAL A 755 -19.05 23.41 12.63
C VAL A 755 -19.52 23.01 11.24
N GLU A 756 -19.83 23.97 10.37
CA GLU A 756 -20.18 23.75 8.95
C GLU A 756 -19.10 22.93 8.25
N LYS A 757 -17.83 23.35 8.36
CA LYS A 757 -16.70 22.65 7.77
C LYS A 757 -16.53 21.24 8.32
N SER A 758 -16.64 21.07 9.65
CA SER A 758 -16.51 19.76 10.29
C SER A 758 -17.61 18.79 9.86
N ILE A 759 -18.88 19.25 9.84
CA ILE A 759 -20.02 18.43 9.43
C ILE A 759 -19.93 18.06 7.96
N LEU A 760 -19.56 19.01 7.11
CA LEU A 760 -19.39 18.78 5.67
C LEU A 760 -18.33 17.71 5.40
N LEU A 761 -17.13 17.85 5.96
CA LEU A 761 -16.05 16.88 5.78
C LEU A 761 -16.41 15.49 6.34
N GLN A 762 -17.03 15.42 7.53
CA GLN A 762 -17.47 14.14 8.11
C GLN A 762 -18.56 13.46 7.28
N SER A 763 -19.48 14.25 6.72
CA SER A 763 -20.56 13.73 5.86
C SER A 763 -20.02 13.19 4.55
N ILE A 764 -19.08 13.90 3.91
CA ILE A 764 -18.37 13.44 2.71
C ILE A 764 -17.66 12.11 3.01
N ASP A 765 -16.84 12.06 4.06
CA ASP A 765 -16.05 10.87 4.39
C ASP A 765 -16.95 9.66 4.73
N GLY A 766 -18.06 9.90 5.43
CA GLY A 766 -19.05 8.87 5.78
C GLY A 766 -19.73 8.27 4.55
N LEU A 767 -20.31 9.11 3.69
CA LEU A 767 -21.02 8.68 2.48
C LEU A 767 -20.07 8.09 1.44
N TRP A 768 -18.88 8.66 1.28
CA TRP A 768 -17.86 8.14 0.37
C TRP A 768 -17.46 6.71 0.75
N ARG A 769 -17.27 6.44 2.05
CA ARG A 769 -16.97 5.08 2.53
C ARG A 769 -18.10 4.09 2.23
N GLU A 770 -19.35 4.48 2.45
CA GLU A 770 -20.50 3.64 2.11
C GLU A 770 -20.56 3.36 0.61
N HIS A 771 -20.30 4.37 -0.20
CA HIS A 771 -20.23 4.26 -1.65
C HIS A 771 -19.10 3.34 -2.13
N LEU A 772 -17.91 3.40 -1.52
CA LEU A 772 -16.82 2.47 -1.81
C LEU A 772 -17.23 1.01 -1.56
N VAL A 773 -17.95 0.74 -0.47
CA VAL A 773 -18.48 -0.60 -0.17
C VAL A 773 -19.50 -1.03 -1.21
N THR A 774 -20.42 -0.14 -1.59
CA THR A 774 -21.43 -0.44 -2.62
C THR A 774 -20.80 -0.70 -3.98
N LEU A 775 -19.75 0.04 -4.36
CA LEU A 775 -19.04 -0.18 -5.62
C LEU A 775 -18.18 -1.44 -5.63
N ASP A 776 -17.63 -1.85 -4.48
CA ASP A 776 -16.98 -3.16 -4.34
C ASP A 776 -18.00 -4.29 -4.57
N HIS A 777 -19.18 -4.21 -3.96
CA HIS A 777 -20.27 -5.17 -4.20
C HIS A 777 -20.72 -5.17 -5.68
N LEU A 778 -20.90 -3.98 -6.27
CA LEU A 778 -21.31 -3.85 -7.67
C LEU A 778 -20.29 -4.50 -8.61
N SER A 779 -19.00 -4.30 -8.37
CA SER A 779 -17.93 -4.88 -9.22
C SER A 779 -17.97 -6.42 -9.23
N LYS A 780 -18.41 -7.04 -8.14
CA LYS A 780 -18.55 -8.51 -8.00
C LYS A 780 -19.81 -9.05 -8.66
N VAL A 781 -20.88 -8.25 -8.71
CA VAL A 781 -22.19 -8.65 -9.26
C VAL A 781 -22.32 -8.34 -10.75
N VAL A 782 -21.68 -7.28 -11.25
CA VAL A 782 -21.88 -6.81 -12.63
C VAL A 782 -21.43 -7.83 -13.69
N GLY A 783 -20.49 -8.73 -13.35
CA GLY A 783 -20.04 -9.81 -14.24
C GLY A 783 -21.18 -10.69 -14.74
N TRP A 784 -22.25 -10.85 -13.95
CA TRP A 784 -23.43 -11.65 -14.30
C TRP A 784 -24.26 -11.03 -15.43
N ARG A 785 -24.22 -9.70 -15.59
CA ARG A 785 -24.92 -9.02 -16.70
C ARG A 785 -24.29 -9.32 -18.07
N GLY A 786 -23.07 -9.85 -18.09
CA GLY A 786 -22.42 -10.39 -19.29
C GLY A 786 -23.16 -11.56 -19.93
N LEU A 787 -23.99 -12.28 -19.15
CA LEU A 787 -24.84 -13.37 -19.66
C LEU A 787 -25.90 -12.85 -20.67
N ALA A 788 -26.29 -11.58 -20.56
CA ALA A 788 -27.24 -10.92 -21.47
C ALA A 788 -26.59 -10.24 -22.69
N GLN A 789 -25.34 -10.62 -23.04
CA GLN A 789 -24.55 -10.04 -24.14
C GLN A 789 -24.29 -8.52 -24.02
N ARG A 790 -24.42 -7.94 -22.82
CA ARG A 790 -24.01 -6.55 -22.53
C ARG A 790 -22.58 -6.55 -22.01
N ASP A 791 -21.82 -5.49 -22.33
CA ASP A 791 -20.47 -5.32 -21.82
C ASP A 791 -20.51 -4.95 -20.32
N PRO A 792 -20.03 -5.81 -19.40
CA PRO A 792 -20.14 -5.58 -17.96
C PRO A 792 -19.49 -4.27 -17.51
N LEU A 793 -18.41 -3.84 -18.18
CA LEU A 793 -17.72 -2.60 -17.81
C LEU A 793 -18.58 -1.35 -18.08
N ASN A 794 -19.36 -1.34 -19.16
CA ASN A 794 -20.21 -0.19 -19.48
C ASN A 794 -21.42 -0.13 -18.55
N GLU A 795 -21.99 -1.28 -18.18
CA GLU A 795 -23.04 -1.34 -17.16
C GLU A 795 -22.50 -0.90 -15.79
N TYR A 796 -21.29 -1.35 -15.41
CA TYR A 796 -20.62 -0.88 -14.20
C TYR A 796 -20.43 0.63 -14.19
N LYS A 797 -19.94 1.21 -15.29
CA LYS A 797 -19.75 2.66 -15.43
C LYS A 797 -21.06 3.44 -15.26
N ARG A 798 -22.13 3.01 -15.91
CA ARG A 798 -23.44 3.67 -15.83
C ARG A 798 -23.95 3.66 -14.40
N GLU A 799 -23.97 2.50 -13.76
CA GLU A 799 -24.53 2.35 -12.42
C GLU A 799 -23.63 2.95 -11.34
N ALA A 800 -22.31 2.87 -11.49
CA ALA A 800 -21.40 3.55 -10.59
C ALA A 800 -21.56 5.07 -10.66
N PHE A 801 -21.90 5.62 -11.83
CA PHE A 801 -22.19 7.04 -11.99
C PHE A 801 -23.54 7.43 -11.35
N GLU A 802 -24.59 6.62 -11.56
CA GLU A 802 -25.90 6.85 -10.90
C GLU A 802 -25.78 6.79 -9.36
N LEU A 803 -25.04 5.82 -8.81
CA LEU A 803 -24.74 5.75 -7.38
C LEU A 803 -23.96 6.98 -6.88
N PHE A 804 -23.06 7.51 -7.72
CA PHE A 804 -22.29 8.71 -7.38
C PHE A 804 -23.16 9.97 -7.35
N GLU A 805 -24.09 10.13 -8.31
CA GLU A 805 -25.07 11.21 -8.27
C GLU A 805 -25.98 11.12 -7.04
N GLN A 806 -26.40 9.91 -6.67
CA GLN A 806 -27.17 9.66 -5.44
C GLN A 806 -26.36 9.99 -4.18
N LEU A 807 -25.06 9.70 -4.16
CA LEU A 807 -24.17 10.12 -3.06
C LEU A 807 -24.14 11.65 -2.93
N LEU A 808 -24.00 12.38 -4.04
CA LEU A 808 -23.96 13.84 -4.01
C LEU A 808 -25.31 14.44 -3.58
N ALA A 809 -26.43 13.82 -3.95
CA ALA A 809 -27.75 14.19 -3.44
C ALA A 809 -27.89 13.93 -1.94
N SER A 810 -27.49 12.74 -1.50
CA SER A 810 -27.52 12.34 -0.09
C SER A 810 -26.62 13.22 0.78
N LEU A 811 -25.48 13.67 0.24
CA LEU A 811 -24.58 14.60 0.92
C LEU A 811 -25.27 15.93 1.22
N ARG A 812 -25.94 16.51 0.21
CA ARG A 812 -26.69 17.77 0.35
C ARG A 812 -27.79 17.65 1.40
N GLU A 813 -28.57 16.57 1.32
CA GLU A 813 -29.64 16.29 2.29
C GLU A 813 -29.08 16.10 3.72
N LEU A 814 -28.03 15.29 3.88
CA LEU A 814 -27.44 14.99 5.18
C LEU A 814 -26.82 16.21 5.85
N VAL A 815 -26.02 16.99 5.12
CA VAL A 815 -25.36 18.20 5.62
C VAL A 815 -26.40 19.23 6.04
N THR A 816 -27.41 19.48 5.18
CA THR A 816 -28.49 20.43 5.48
C THR A 816 -29.27 19.99 6.72
N THR A 817 -29.58 18.69 6.83
CA THR A 817 -30.28 18.13 7.99
C THR A 817 -29.48 18.28 9.27
N GLN A 818 -28.21 17.86 9.26
CA GLN A 818 -27.36 17.91 10.44
C GLN A 818 -27.15 19.36 10.90
N LEU A 819 -26.91 20.30 9.99
CA LEU A 819 -26.78 21.73 10.34
C LEU A 819 -28.10 22.34 10.83
N SER A 820 -29.23 21.90 10.30
CA SER A 820 -30.56 22.36 10.74
C SER A 820 -30.95 21.84 12.12
N HIS A 821 -30.42 20.67 12.53
CA HIS A 821 -30.69 20.07 13.84
C HIS A 821 -29.60 20.27 14.88
N VAL A 822 -28.37 20.65 14.50
CA VAL A 822 -27.27 20.81 15.44
C VAL A 822 -27.58 21.89 16.48
N GLU A 823 -27.40 21.54 17.76
CA GLU A 823 -27.42 22.45 18.89
C GLU A 823 -26.05 22.41 19.59
N ILE A 824 -25.34 23.53 19.61
CA ILE A 824 -24.02 23.62 20.22
C ILE A 824 -24.19 23.94 21.71
N GLN A 825 -23.79 23.01 22.57
CA GLN A 825 -23.68 23.29 24.00
C GLN A 825 -22.37 24.06 24.24
N MET A 826 -22.46 25.38 24.40
CA MET A 826 -21.33 26.17 24.88
C MET A 826 -20.99 25.71 26.30
N ARG A 827 -19.87 25.00 26.45
CA ARG A 827 -19.32 24.68 27.77
C ARG A 827 -19.07 26.03 28.45
N GLN A 828 -19.84 26.35 29.49
CA GLN A 828 -19.61 27.57 30.24
C GLN A 828 -18.14 27.56 30.68
N PRO A 829 -17.38 28.66 30.46
CA PRO A 829 -16.00 28.72 30.94
C PRO A 829 -16.06 28.43 32.42
N THR A 830 -15.36 27.38 32.84
CA THR A 830 -15.17 27.12 34.27
C THR A 830 -14.61 28.42 34.83
N PRO A 831 -15.20 28.99 35.90
CA PRO A 831 -14.68 30.22 36.48
C PRO A 831 -13.17 30.05 36.66
N PRO A 832 -12.36 31.09 36.34
CA PRO A 832 -10.92 30.98 36.44
C PRO A 832 -10.58 30.40 37.81
N LEU A 833 -9.75 29.36 37.83
CA LEU A 833 -9.18 28.87 39.08
C LEU A 833 -8.63 30.09 39.84
N PRO A 834 -8.86 30.20 41.16
CA PRO A 834 -8.35 31.31 41.94
C PRO A 834 -6.87 31.49 41.62
N ASN A 835 -6.43 32.74 41.42
CA ASN A 835 -5.03 33.02 41.25
C ASN A 835 -4.28 32.55 42.52
N PHE A 836 -3.40 31.57 42.38
CA PHE A 836 -2.59 31.03 43.47
C PHE A 836 -1.28 31.81 43.66
N ASP A 837 -1.06 32.88 42.88
CA ASP A 837 0.04 33.82 43.11
C ASP A 837 -0.16 34.52 44.47
N GLY A 838 0.69 34.14 45.45
CA GLY A 838 0.66 34.65 46.83
C GLY A 838 0.39 33.60 47.92
N LEU A 839 0.39 32.31 47.61
CA LEU A 839 0.44 31.25 48.62
C LEU A 839 1.89 31.07 49.13
N ASP A 840 2.14 31.46 50.38
CA ASP A 840 3.38 31.13 51.08
C ASP A 840 3.36 29.65 51.51
N GLU A 841 4.38 28.87 51.14
CA GLU A 841 4.57 27.52 51.66
C GLU A 841 4.95 27.59 53.14
N ILE A 842 4.27 26.82 53.99
CA ILE A 842 4.57 26.72 55.41
C ILE A 842 4.74 25.23 55.74
N HIS A 843 5.95 24.82 56.07
CA HIS A 843 6.31 23.48 56.53
C HIS A 843 6.91 23.59 57.93
N ILE A 844 6.10 23.40 58.97
CA ILE A 844 6.56 23.53 60.37
C ILE A 844 7.12 22.19 60.85
N ASP A 845 8.40 22.16 61.26
CA ASP A 845 9.03 20.98 61.85
C ASP A 845 8.32 20.61 63.18
N PRO A 846 7.83 19.36 63.33
CA PRO A 846 7.14 18.91 64.56
C PRO A 846 7.99 18.87 65.83
N THR A 847 9.32 19.01 65.73
CA THR A 847 10.26 18.89 66.84
C THR A 847 10.88 20.23 67.28
N THR A 848 11.00 21.21 66.40
CA THR A 848 11.59 22.54 66.71
C THR A 848 10.57 23.67 66.69
N GLY A 849 9.47 23.54 65.94
CA GLY A 849 8.40 24.53 65.87
C GLY A 849 8.70 25.76 64.99
N GLU A 850 9.76 25.71 64.18
CA GLU A 850 10.09 26.72 63.17
C GLU A 850 9.58 26.30 61.77
N ASN A 851 9.39 27.27 60.86
CA ASN A 851 8.94 27.03 59.49
C ASN A 851 10.15 26.73 58.59
N ASP A 852 10.32 25.49 58.16
CA ASP A 852 11.43 25.03 57.30
C ASP A 852 11.30 25.52 55.85
N ALA A 853 10.17 26.11 55.46
CA ALA A 853 9.97 26.63 54.11
C ALA A 853 10.69 27.97 53.84
N ASP A 854 11.23 28.63 54.88
CA ASP A 854 11.87 29.96 54.78
C ASP A 854 13.41 29.93 54.62
N ASP A 855 14.05 28.77 54.66
CA ASP A 855 15.52 28.64 54.68
C ASP A 855 16.16 28.29 53.33
N ASP A 856 15.42 28.44 52.21
CA ASP A 856 16.02 28.44 50.87
C ASP A 856 16.29 29.88 50.39
N ILE A 857 17.47 30.37 50.80
CA ILE A 857 18.04 31.63 50.38
C ILE A 857 18.34 31.57 48.87
N THR A 858 17.62 32.35 48.06
CA THR A 858 18.21 33.54 47.42
C THR A 858 17.15 34.64 47.14
N GLY A 859 16.83 35.44 48.18
CA GLY A 859 16.78 36.90 48.05
C GLY A 859 15.42 37.64 48.03
N THR A 860 15.14 38.32 49.17
CA THR A 860 14.52 39.65 49.36
C THR A 860 12.98 39.87 49.43
N MET A 861 12.48 39.93 50.69
CA MET A 861 11.70 41.01 51.38
C MET A 861 10.30 40.64 51.98
N PRO A 862 9.89 41.20 53.16
CA PRO A 862 9.01 40.51 54.14
C PRO A 862 7.68 41.23 54.50
N ARG A 863 6.67 40.54 55.08
CA ARG A 863 5.76 41.11 56.12
C ARG A 863 4.78 40.15 56.84
N ALA A 864 4.34 40.59 58.03
CA ALA A 864 3.89 39.81 59.19
C ALA A 864 2.38 39.88 59.57
N LEU A 865 1.87 38.75 60.09
CA LEU A 865 0.99 38.45 61.28
C LEU A 865 -0.45 39.02 61.50
N GLY A 866 -1.42 38.09 61.63
CA GLY A 866 -2.52 38.03 62.66
C GLY A 866 -3.98 37.84 62.16
N PRO A 867 -4.97 37.41 62.99
CA PRO A 867 -5.13 36.16 63.74
C PRO A 867 -6.32 35.27 63.25
N THR A 868 -6.34 34.01 63.70
CA THR A 868 -7.20 32.86 63.28
C THR A 868 -8.68 32.90 63.71
N PRO A 869 -9.58 32.26 62.93
CA PRO A 869 -10.75 31.57 63.45
C PRO A 869 -10.80 30.06 63.09
N SER A 870 -11.70 29.35 63.77
CA SER A 870 -11.66 27.93 64.10
C SER A 870 -12.12 26.93 63.02
N LEU A 871 -11.76 25.67 63.30
CA LEU A 871 -12.05 24.37 62.66
C LEU A 871 -13.49 24.06 62.20
N ALA A 872 -14.42 25.00 62.21
CA ALA A 872 -15.81 24.77 61.79
C ALA A 872 -16.09 25.04 60.29
N ALA A 873 -15.14 25.62 59.54
CA ALA A 873 -15.39 26.06 58.16
C ALA A 873 -14.94 25.10 57.04
N PHE A 874 -14.23 24.00 57.34
CA PHE A 874 -13.70 23.07 56.34
C PHE A 874 -14.56 21.80 56.10
N ALA A 875 -15.79 21.77 56.62
CA ALA A 875 -16.67 20.60 56.48
C ALA A 875 -17.64 20.64 55.28
N ALA A 876 -17.49 21.56 54.32
CA ALA A 876 -18.56 21.79 53.33
C ALA A 876 -18.21 21.76 51.83
N ALA A 877 -16.99 21.47 51.36
CA ALA A 877 -16.72 21.53 49.92
C ALA A 877 -15.62 20.58 49.41
N GLY A 878 -15.85 19.28 49.52
CA GLY A 878 -14.98 18.24 48.94
C GLY A 878 -15.80 17.11 48.31
N ALA A 879 -16.63 17.42 47.31
CA ALA A 879 -17.29 16.43 46.47
C ALA A 879 -17.56 16.99 45.07
N ALA A 880 -16.74 16.63 44.06
CA ALA A 880 -17.19 16.25 42.71
C ALA A 880 -16.01 15.87 41.78
N ALA A 881 -16.12 14.67 41.19
CA ALA A 881 -15.39 14.05 40.06
C ALA A 881 -13.97 13.49 40.37
N GLY A 882 -13.64 12.21 40.20
CA GLY A 882 -14.37 11.08 39.61
C GLY A 882 -13.39 10.04 39.03
N ALA A 883 -12.68 9.29 39.89
CA ALA A 883 -12.00 8.04 39.56
C ALA A 883 -12.18 7.09 40.75
N GLY A 884 -12.93 6.00 40.56
CA GLY A 884 -13.30 5.09 41.64
C GLY A 884 -12.11 4.26 42.13
N VAL A 885 -11.36 4.79 43.10
CA VAL A 885 -10.50 4.02 43.99
C VAL A 885 -11.36 3.64 45.18
N ILE A 886 -11.65 2.35 45.34
CA ILE A 886 -12.43 1.87 46.48
C ILE A 886 -11.47 1.86 47.68
N GLU A 887 -11.60 2.84 48.58
CA GLU A 887 -10.81 2.86 49.82
C GLU A 887 -11.06 1.59 50.64
N ALA A 888 -9.97 0.99 51.12
CA ALA A 888 -10.00 -0.23 51.92
C ALA A 888 -10.78 0.00 53.23
N ASP A 889 -11.69 -0.92 53.56
CA ASP A 889 -12.50 -0.85 54.79
C ASP A 889 -11.59 -0.75 56.04
N PRO A 890 -11.63 0.36 56.80
CA PRO A 890 -10.75 0.59 57.94
C PRO A 890 -11.02 -0.35 59.13
N ALA A 891 -12.11 -1.14 59.09
CA ALA A 891 -12.40 -2.17 60.09
C ALA A 891 -11.64 -3.49 59.84
N LEU A 892 -11.00 -3.66 58.68
CA LEU A 892 -10.23 -4.86 58.34
C LEU A 892 -8.81 -4.79 58.91
N ARG A 893 -8.39 -5.82 59.65
CA ARG A 893 -7.00 -5.91 60.13
C ARG A 893 -6.03 -5.98 58.94
N PRO A 894 -4.90 -5.24 58.96
CA PRO A 894 -3.85 -5.36 57.95
C PRO A 894 -3.29 -6.78 57.91
N ILE A 895 -3.14 -7.36 56.72
CA ILE A 895 -2.51 -8.67 56.53
C ILE A 895 -1.11 -8.44 55.96
N ASP A 896 -0.12 -9.21 56.43
CA ASP A 896 1.21 -9.24 55.84
C ASP A 896 1.13 -9.63 54.34
N PRO A 897 1.64 -8.80 53.41
CA PRO A 897 1.60 -9.06 51.97
C PRO A 897 2.12 -10.43 51.54
N LYS A 898 3.04 -11.03 52.31
CA LYS A 898 3.57 -12.37 52.01
C LYS A 898 2.52 -13.48 52.11
N LEU A 899 1.48 -13.29 52.93
CA LEU A 899 0.38 -14.25 53.08
C LEU A 899 -0.66 -14.16 51.95
N LEU A 900 -0.55 -13.18 51.07
CA LEU A 900 -1.45 -12.97 49.92
C LEU A 900 -0.94 -13.63 48.64
N VAL A 901 0.33 -14.06 48.61
CA VAL A 901 0.94 -14.68 47.43
C VAL A 901 0.35 -16.08 47.22
N GLY A 902 -0.40 -16.27 46.12
CA GLY A 902 -0.99 -17.55 45.73
C GLY A 902 -2.39 -17.83 46.28
N VAL A 903 -3.03 -16.88 46.97
CA VAL A 903 -4.41 -17.04 47.49
C VAL A 903 -5.43 -16.88 46.37
N SER A 904 -6.24 -17.92 46.13
CA SER A 904 -7.27 -17.87 45.08
C SER A 904 -8.47 -17.01 45.51
N ARG A 905 -9.14 -16.36 44.54
CA ARG A 905 -10.25 -15.41 44.79
C ARG A 905 -11.40 -15.99 45.63
N ASN A 906 -11.63 -17.31 45.57
CA ASN A 906 -12.71 -17.99 46.29
C ASN A 906 -12.24 -18.68 47.60
N ALA A 907 -10.95 -18.64 47.93
CA ALA A 907 -10.41 -19.19 49.17
C ALA A 907 -10.79 -18.34 50.39
N PRO A 908 -10.76 -18.91 51.62
CA PRO A 908 -10.95 -18.13 52.86
C PRO A 908 -9.91 -17.02 52.98
N CYS A 909 -10.33 -15.85 53.44
CA CYS A 909 -9.44 -14.70 53.58
C CYS A 909 -8.41 -14.91 54.71
N PRO A 910 -7.11 -14.68 54.48
CA PRO A 910 -6.06 -14.91 55.48
C PRO A 910 -6.15 -14.05 56.75
N CYS A 911 -7.00 -12.99 56.79
CA CYS A 911 -7.22 -12.21 58.01
C CYS A 911 -8.01 -12.96 59.10
N GLY A 912 -8.54 -14.15 58.80
CA GLY A 912 -9.33 -14.94 59.75
C GLY A 912 -10.77 -14.44 59.92
N SER A 913 -11.28 -13.58 59.03
CA SER A 913 -12.65 -13.05 59.08
C SER A 913 -13.75 -14.07 58.79
N GLY A 914 -13.39 -15.28 58.36
CA GLY A 914 -14.32 -16.34 57.94
C GLY A 914 -14.97 -16.12 56.57
N LYS A 915 -14.73 -14.97 55.90
CA LYS A 915 -15.24 -14.64 54.57
C LYS A 915 -14.27 -15.08 53.46
N LYS A 916 -14.75 -15.24 52.22
CA LYS A 916 -13.91 -15.51 51.04
C LYS A 916 -13.09 -14.27 50.65
N PHE A 917 -11.89 -14.46 50.09
CA PHE A 917 -10.94 -13.38 49.79
C PHE A 917 -11.56 -12.26 48.93
N LYS A 918 -12.26 -12.60 47.85
CA LYS A 918 -12.95 -11.63 46.97
C LYS A 918 -14.09 -10.82 47.62
N HIS A 919 -14.50 -11.19 48.83
CA HIS A 919 -15.54 -10.50 49.61
C HIS A 919 -14.98 -9.91 50.91
N CYS A 920 -13.65 -9.82 51.01
CA CYS A 920 -12.89 -9.27 52.12
C CYS A 920 -11.74 -8.45 51.53
N HIS A 921 -10.47 -8.74 51.86
CA HIS A 921 -9.31 -7.98 51.36
C HIS A 921 -9.07 -8.03 49.85
N GLY A 922 -9.72 -8.92 49.09
CA GLY A 922 -9.67 -8.95 47.62
C GLY A 922 -10.87 -8.30 46.94
N ALA A 923 -11.70 -7.57 47.69
CA ALA A 923 -12.81 -6.77 47.19
C ALA A 923 -12.43 -5.30 46.96
N PHE A 924 -11.29 -4.88 47.51
CA PHE A 924 -10.75 -3.52 47.49
C PHE A 924 -9.46 -3.49 46.66
#